data_AF-A0A939AU45-F1
#
_entry.id   AF-A0A939AU45-F1
#
_cell.length_a   1.000
_cell.length_b   1.000
_cell.length_c   1.000
_cell.angle_alpha   90.00
_cell.angle_beta   90.00
_cell.angle_gamma   90.00
#
_symmetry.space_group_name_H-M   'P 1'
#
loop_
_entity.id
_entity.type
_entity.pdbx_description
1 polymer ?
#
loop_
_entity_poly.entity_id
_entity_poly.type
_entity_poly.pdbx_seq_one_letter_code
_entity_poly.pdbx_strand_id
1 'polypeptide(L)'
;MTRPLNDSPYLYGLHDPGGEHLMAEQKTPGWILFTEELGSSPTDLRGSDYSRWANQEFGILVRLNNGYEPRGTIPYSVQYSQFAQRCANFVHNSRGCNIWIIGNEMNYAVERPGVQYDRGQNPPRLVQPGEVIMPGLYANCYRQCRTAIKAVPGHKDDQVITGAVAPWNAQTTYPDNPNGDWAKYQEDLLKILGPSNCDGVAIHAYSHGADPKLVYTDAFMNPPFQNRQYNFRTYQDFMRAIPPSMRHLPVYLTEADQDDEWRNENNGWVQRAYGEINWWNQQAGNQIIRAVILYRWPRGLDKWGIEGKAGVIEDFKQAMAHKYRWDNIVQVTTTQPTQPTQPTQPTQPTQPTQPTQPTQPPADTSPIRFAETGRTAQGAFAAFYRQYGLDLTGYPISDEYTPAESGLKTQDWQRVIMEEYPAGKVRLRLAGQELMDLRQRVAQLQRQITQLQSGAGGPAEPTVSDITVQLPRDPAGFVKRPAAAIQYIVINHTAVRPEVGADRVAQAQRAKWPGITSQYFITGDGLIQQTNPLDEVVTRDQSWVYNGINIYVAGNFDEVLPSTGQMSALAQLCAWLLFRYNLTESAIRGLSEFIVTRSPGLQWLGGQRWKDRLLADVKAIPSAPTPSAPQPADGDVAALRGQIQKLQNQAADLQAQITDLENRNATLHTQLDAALKAAGGGPVKTPKPAITDISLQLPRKAESLKTRPVQQIQYIVLNHTAVDPSVGVERIAAAHQQRWGAILYQYFIAGDGAILQTNALDQIVDPNQPWVAQGINIAVAGNFTAETPSAAQLDAAARLSAWLLQEHRLRLENVKGVSEFINSQSPGLQWLQGKQWKNLLLARIAEVQKAATPSSDGTESGLVAALRAEIRQLQASLAQAQATVASLTAERDRLQAQVGKPSANEASLQQQVQTLSQQNQTLVRDKTALTQQLSAATQESAALNQRINDLLRQIQHAQTGGAVAVSPPTISDITDRLPKHATLQYETRTLDKITHLAFHHSAAPANITPDQVASYHVKNVGWPGIGYHYYIEPDGVIYQVNRLETVAFHAGNSNSNSVGICVSGTFSGVIPTPLQLERASHLAAWLVQKLKLKPENVMGHKEFPENVTQCPGDDWLAGKQWKQLLVDRMKGILAGQTAPRAKTIGHYMLFWQRAEDWAKEDWGAALSYIARFRPTTGFSAEDARNAEYVTIIGGIAGVPYETEQALIAAGCKVERLAGTNFADTKRMLDELAQSGRRFSTFNV
;
A
#
# COMPACT_ATOMS: atom_id res chain seq x y z
N MET A 1 6.06 -44.31 -5.49
CA MET A 1 5.07 -44.64 -4.44
C MET A 1 4.15 -43.46 -4.33
N THR A 2 2.85 -43.67 -4.53
CA THR A 2 1.79 -42.67 -4.34
C THR A 2 1.91 -42.09 -2.93
N ARG A 3 2.17 -40.78 -2.83
CA ARG A 3 2.31 -40.09 -1.54
C ARG A 3 0.90 -39.88 -0.98
N PRO A 4 0.55 -40.43 0.19
CA PRO A 4 -0.74 -40.11 0.80
C PRO A 4 -0.81 -38.60 1.10
N LEU A 5 -1.97 -38.01 0.84
CA LEU A 5 -2.32 -36.67 1.34
C LEU A 5 -2.06 -36.61 2.84
N ASN A 6 -1.22 -35.69 3.28
CA ASN A 6 -1.16 -35.34 4.69
C ASN A 6 -2.23 -34.29 4.97
N ASP A 7 -3.48 -34.73 4.93
CA ASP A 7 -4.60 -33.91 5.36
C ASP A 7 -4.54 -33.85 6.90
N SER A 8 -4.01 -32.75 7.43
CA SER A 8 -4.01 -32.53 8.88
C SER A 8 -5.45 -32.62 9.38
N PRO A 9 -5.75 -33.44 10.42
CA PRO A 9 -7.10 -33.55 10.94
C PRO A 9 -7.50 -32.35 11.82
N TYR A 10 -6.54 -31.49 12.18
CA TYR A 10 -6.76 -30.34 13.04
C TYR A 10 -7.10 -29.09 12.23
N LEU A 11 -7.91 -28.21 12.81
CA LEU A 11 -8.30 -26.94 12.16
C LEU A 11 -7.17 -25.90 12.11
N TYR A 12 -6.19 -25.99 13.02
CA TYR A 12 -5.18 -24.96 13.26
C TYR A 12 -4.24 -24.75 12.08
N GLY A 13 -3.84 -23.51 11.82
CA GLY A 13 -2.82 -23.23 10.81
C GLY A 13 -2.33 -21.80 10.78
N LEU A 14 -1.17 -21.62 10.14
CA LEU A 14 -0.47 -20.33 10.04
C LEU A 14 -0.10 -20.02 8.59
N HIS A 15 -0.30 -18.76 8.21
CA HIS A 15 0.21 -18.23 6.95
C HIS A 15 1.71 -17.94 7.11
N ASP A 16 2.50 -18.46 6.17
CA ASP A 16 3.97 -18.53 6.15
C ASP A 16 4.59 -19.43 7.24
N PRO A 17 5.77 -20.01 6.98
CA PRO A 17 6.48 -20.82 7.96
C PRO A 17 7.17 -19.98 9.04
N GLY A 18 7.52 -20.64 10.13
CA GLY A 18 8.29 -20.17 11.28
C GLY A 18 7.58 -20.46 12.61
N GLY A 19 6.24 -20.48 12.61
CA GLY A 19 5.42 -20.72 13.81
C GLY A 19 4.96 -22.16 14.00
N GLU A 20 5.28 -23.08 13.08
CA GLU A 20 4.88 -24.48 13.13
C GLU A 20 5.32 -25.22 14.40
N HIS A 21 6.43 -24.78 15.01
CA HIS A 21 6.93 -25.37 16.25
C HIS A 21 5.89 -25.27 17.39
N LEU A 22 5.04 -24.24 17.39
CA LEU A 22 3.96 -24.08 18.36
C LEU A 22 2.92 -25.21 18.25
N MET A 23 2.58 -25.60 17.03
CA MET A 23 1.66 -26.72 16.74
C MET A 23 2.32 -28.08 17.03
N ALA A 24 3.62 -28.22 16.74
CA ALA A 24 4.38 -29.43 17.04
C ALA A 24 4.49 -29.65 18.57
N GLU A 25 4.80 -28.61 19.34
CA GLU A 25 4.87 -28.65 20.81
C GLU A 25 3.55 -29.10 21.44
N GLN A 26 2.40 -28.68 20.88
CA GLN A 26 1.06 -29.06 21.35
C GLN A 26 0.58 -30.42 20.81
N LYS A 27 1.38 -31.09 19.96
CA LYS A 27 1.04 -32.35 19.29
C LYS A 27 -0.25 -32.25 18.47
N THR A 28 -0.44 -31.10 17.83
CA THR A 28 -1.56 -30.79 16.94
C THR A 28 -1.00 -30.31 15.60
N PRO A 29 -0.31 -31.18 14.82
CA PRO A 29 0.25 -30.79 13.53
C PRO A 29 -0.88 -30.32 12.61
N GLY A 30 -0.96 -29.01 12.44
CA GLY A 30 -2.00 -28.32 11.70
C GLY A 30 -1.61 -28.08 10.25
N TRP A 31 -2.00 -26.93 9.73
CA TRP A 31 -1.78 -26.49 8.37
C TRP A 31 -0.74 -25.38 8.28
N ILE A 32 0.06 -25.38 7.22
CA ILE A 32 0.98 -24.30 6.87
C ILE A 32 0.68 -23.86 5.44
N LEU A 33 0.41 -22.57 5.27
CA LEU A 33 0.23 -21.99 3.94
C LEU A 33 1.50 -21.29 3.48
N PHE A 34 2.00 -21.66 2.32
CA PHE A 34 3.10 -20.99 1.63
C PHE A 34 2.54 -20.15 0.49
N THR A 35 3.12 -18.98 0.26
CA THR A 35 2.84 -18.20 -0.95
C THR A 35 4.09 -18.06 -1.80
N GLU A 36 3.97 -18.44 -3.07
CA GLU A 36 5.07 -18.51 -4.02
C GLU A 36 4.80 -17.57 -5.20
N GLU A 37 5.74 -16.65 -5.44
CA GLU A 37 5.72 -15.73 -6.58
C GLU A 37 6.50 -16.35 -7.74
N LEU A 38 5.77 -16.97 -8.66
CA LEU A 38 6.35 -17.76 -9.74
C LEU A 38 6.75 -16.94 -10.97
N GLY A 39 6.08 -15.81 -11.21
CA GLY A 39 6.02 -15.18 -12.54
C GLY A 39 5.28 -16.05 -13.56
N SER A 40 5.32 -15.64 -14.83
CA SER A 40 4.67 -16.35 -15.94
C SER A 40 5.65 -17.02 -16.91
N SER A 41 6.94 -17.10 -16.59
CA SER A 41 7.95 -17.62 -17.53
C SER A 41 7.86 -19.15 -17.68
N PRO A 42 7.58 -19.69 -18.87
CA PRO A 42 7.43 -21.14 -19.07
C PRO A 42 8.78 -21.88 -19.06
N THR A 43 9.91 -21.16 -19.08
CA THR A 43 11.26 -21.74 -19.04
C THR A 43 11.86 -21.78 -17.65
N ASP A 44 11.18 -21.19 -16.66
CA ASP A 44 11.61 -21.31 -15.27
C ASP A 44 11.20 -22.69 -14.74
N LEU A 45 12.22 -23.46 -14.34
CA LEU A 45 12.12 -24.83 -13.84
C LEU A 45 12.32 -24.92 -12.32
N ARG A 46 12.43 -23.79 -11.62
CA ARG A 46 12.58 -23.80 -10.15
C ARG A 46 11.34 -24.38 -9.49
N GLY A 47 11.54 -25.13 -8.41
CA GLY A 47 10.51 -25.62 -7.49
C GLY A 47 10.97 -25.44 -6.04
N SER A 48 10.12 -25.80 -5.08
CA SER A 48 10.37 -25.66 -3.65
C SER A 48 10.27 -27.02 -2.94
N ASP A 49 11.05 -27.21 -1.87
CA ASP A 49 11.01 -28.44 -1.05
C ASP A 49 10.32 -28.19 0.29
N TYR A 50 9.09 -28.68 0.39
CA TYR A 50 8.25 -28.62 1.59
C TYR A 50 8.36 -29.88 2.45
N SER A 51 9.20 -30.85 2.05
CA SER A 51 9.27 -32.17 2.71
C SER A 51 9.64 -32.06 4.19
N ARG A 52 10.36 -31.01 4.59
CA ARG A 52 10.73 -30.79 6.00
C ARG A 52 9.50 -30.68 6.91
N TRP A 53 8.40 -30.09 6.44
CA TRP A 53 7.16 -29.95 7.20
C TRP A 53 6.22 -31.13 6.95
N ALA A 54 6.09 -31.57 5.70
CA ALA A 54 5.23 -32.70 5.36
C ALA A 54 5.65 -34.00 6.08
N ASN A 55 6.96 -34.22 6.27
CA ASN A 55 7.49 -35.36 7.04
C ASN A 55 7.22 -35.26 8.55
N GLN A 56 6.74 -34.10 9.03
CA GLN A 56 6.33 -33.85 10.42
C GLN A 56 4.80 -33.80 10.58
N GLU A 57 4.07 -34.42 9.65
CA GLU A 57 2.60 -34.53 9.70
C GLU A 57 1.81 -33.23 9.46
N PHE A 58 2.48 -32.13 9.10
CA PHE A 58 1.79 -30.89 8.73
C PHE A 58 1.09 -31.00 7.38
N GLY A 59 -0.11 -30.43 7.30
CA GLY A 59 -0.82 -30.20 6.04
C GLY A 59 -0.25 -28.99 5.32
N ILE A 60 0.13 -29.16 4.05
CA ILE A 60 0.82 -28.13 3.27
C ILE A 60 -0.11 -27.60 2.18
N LEU A 61 -0.40 -26.30 2.25
CA LEU A 61 -1.06 -25.56 1.15
C LEU A 61 -0.05 -24.63 0.50
N VAL A 62 -0.01 -24.60 -0.83
CA VAL A 62 0.87 -23.67 -1.55
C VAL A 62 0.05 -22.84 -2.52
N ARG A 63 0.08 -21.52 -2.31
CA ARG A 63 -0.52 -20.53 -3.19
C ARG A 63 0.46 -20.13 -4.28
N LEU A 64 0.07 -20.36 -5.53
CA LEU A 64 0.84 -20.09 -6.73
C LEU A 64 0.37 -18.76 -7.32
N ASN A 65 1.17 -17.72 -7.13
CA ASN A 65 0.92 -16.38 -7.66
C ASN A 65 1.87 -16.08 -8.83
N ASN A 66 1.40 -15.32 -9.82
CA ASN A 66 2.28 -14.70 -10.82
C ASN A 66 3.13 -13.59 -10.18
N GLY A 67 2.51 -12.77 -9.35
CA GLY A 67 3.17 -11.79 -8.50
C GLY A 67 2.19 -10.91 -7.74
N TYR A 68 2.65 -9.73 -7.35
CA TYR A 68 1.85 -8.69 -6.69
C TYR A 68 1.96 -7.38 -7.48
N GLU A 69 1.31 -6.30 -7.04
CA GLU A 69 1.36 -4.99 -7.69
C GLU A 69 2.77 -4.65 -8.24
N PRO A 70 2.92 -4.35 -9.55
CA PRO A 70 1.87 -4.22 -10.57
C PRO A 70 1.59 -5.51 -11.37
N ARG A 71 2.24 -6.64 -11.07
CA ARG A 71 2.16 -7.89 -11.83
C ARG A 71 0.86 -8.67 -11.66
N GLY A 72 0.19 -8.52 -10.51
CA GLY A 72 -1.03 -9.22 -10.15
C GLY A 72 -0.84 -10.70 -9.80
N THR A 73 -1.73 -11.24 -8.98
CA THR A 73 -1.67 -12.62 -8.45
C THR A 73 -1.89 -13.66 -9.53
N ILE A 74 -2.58 -13.27 -10.60
CA ILE A 74 -2.56 -13.93 -11.90
C ILE A 74 -2.04 -12.92 -12.94
N PRO A 75 -1.37 -13.36 -14.02
CA PRO A 75 -0.85 -12.43 -15.03
C PRO A 75 -1.98 -11.91 -15.91
N TYR A 76 -1.65 -11.07 -16.90
CA TYR A 76 -2.59 -10.72 -17.94
C TYR A 76 -3.16 -11.97 -18.64
N SER A 77 -4.41 -11.91 -19.09
CA SER A 77 -5.10 -13.03 -19.74
C SER A 77 -4.33 -13.64 -20.93
N VAL A 78 -3.56 -12.82 -21.65
CA VAL A 78 -2.69 -13.25 -22.75
C VAL A 78 -1.52 -14.15 -22.32
N GLN A 79 -1.23 -14.23 -21.02
CA GLN A 79 -0.13 -15.01 -20.44
C GLN A 79 -0.61 -16.24 -19.65
N TYR A 80 -1.91 -16.53 -19.59
CA TYR A 80 -2.43 -17.66 -18.81
C TYR A 80 -1.83 -19.02 -19.19
N SER A 81 -1.56 -19.26 -20.47
CA SER A 81 -0.93 -20.51 -20.92
C SER A 81 0.52 -20.65 -20.45
N GLN A 82 1.27 -19.54 -20.45
CA GLN A 82 2.65 -19.50 -19.97
C GLN A 82 2.70 -19.68 -18.45
N PHE A 83 1.78 -19.03 -17.73
CA PHE A 83 1.64 -19.19 -16.30
C PHE A 83 1.20 -20.60 -15.90
N ALA A 84 0.26 -21.21 -16.64
CA ALA A 84 -0.12 -22.61 -16.44
C ALA A 84 1.07 -23.56 -16.61
N GLN A 85 1.90 -23.34 -17.64
CA GLN A 85 3.13 -24.10 -17.82
C GLN A 85 4.12 -23.84 -16.69
N ARG A 86 4.26 -22.60 -16.21
CA ARG A 86 5.11 -22.27 -15.06
C ARG A 86 4.65 -22.98 -13.79
N CYS A 87 3.34 -22.98 -13.52
CA CYS A 87 2.74 -23.73 -12.41
C CYS A 87 3.06 -25.22 -12.52
N ALA A 88 2.91 -25.83 -13.71
CA ALA A 88 3.26 -27.23 -13.92
C ALA A 88 4.75 -27.52 -13.68
N ASN A 89 5.64 -26.65 -14.17
CA ASN A 89 7.09 -26.78 -13.94
C ASN A 89 7.42 -26.66 -12.44
N PHE A 90 6.79 -25.73 -11.74
CA PHE A 90 6.97 -25.55 -10.30
C PHE A 90 6.52 -26.78 -9.54
N VAL A 91 5.33 -27.31 -9.83
CA VAL A 91 4.80 -28.53 -9.21
C VAL A 91 5.70 -29.73 -9.49
N HIS A 92 6.12 -29.93 -10.73
CA HIS A 92 7.02 -31.03 -11.13
C HIS A 92 8.32 -31.04 -10.32
N ASN A 93 8.89 -29.85 -10.07
CA ASN A 93 10.15 -29.70 -9.35
C ASN A 93 9.98 -29.48 -7.84
N SER A 94 8.74 -29.50 -7.33
CA SER A 94 8.45 -29.33 -5.91
C SER A 94 8.22 -30.67 -5.21
N ARG A 95 8.48 -30.71 -3.89
CA ARG A 95 8.33 -31.93 -3.07
C ARG A 95 7.64 -31.60 -1.75
N GLY A 96 6.93 -32.57 -1.18
CA GLY A 96 6.26 -32.38 0.12
C GLY A 96 4.97 -31.56 0.09
N CYS A 97 4.37 -31.33 -1.09
CA CYS A 97 3.06 -30.68 -1.23
C CYS A 97 2.24 -31.36 -2.32
N ASN A 98 0.92 -31.32 -2.19
CA ASN A 98 -0.07 -31.80 -3.16
C ASN A 98 -1.40 -30.99 -3.12
N ILE A 99 -1.40 -29.81 -2.51
CA ILE A 99 -2.55 -28.88 -2.50
C ILE A 99 -2.08 -27.52 -3.03
N TRP A 100 -2.59 -27.14 -4.19
CA TRP A 100 -2.14 -25.96 -4.95
C TRP A 100 -3.28 -24.96 -5.12
N ILE A 101 -3.10 -23.72 -4.63
CA ILE A 101 -4.09 -22.64 -4.77
C ILE A 101 -3.66 -21.72 -5.91
N ILE A 102 -4.55 -21.40 -6.85
CA ILE A 102 -4.19 -20.56 -8.02
C ILE A 102 -4.63 -19.11 -7.80
N GLY A 103 -3.66 -18.20 -7.63
CA GLY A 103 -3.92 -16.78 -7.42
C GLY A 103 -4.52 -16.44 -6.05
N ASN A 104 -4.79 -15.14 -5.84
CA ASN A 104 -5.41 -14.60 -4.62
C ASN A 104 -6.31 -13.41 -4.98
N GLU A 105 -7.46 -13.30 -4.32
CA GLU A 105 -8.27 -12.07 -4.24
C GLU A 105 -8.48 -11.34 -5.57
N MET A 106 -8.70 -12.10 -6.65
CA MET A 106 -8.75 -11.61 -8.03
C MET A 106 -9.88 -10.60 -8.32
N ASN A 107 -10.89 -10.50 -7.45
CA ASN A 107 -11.93 -9.47 -7.52
C ASN A 107 -11.43 -8.10 -7.03
N TYR A 108 -10.40 -8.05 -6.20
CA TYR A 108 -9.80 -6.82 -5.68
C TYR A 108 -8.80 -6.24 -6.69
N ALA A 109 -8.95 -4.96 -7.05
CA ALA A 109 -8.04 -4.28 -7.98
C ALA A 109 -6.56 -4.40 -7.60
N VAL A 110 -6.20 -4.36 -6.32
CA VAL A 110 -4.79 -4.44 -5.86
C VAL A 110 -4.07 -5.72 -6.29
N GLU A 111 -4.82 -6.78 -6.59
CA GLU A 111 -4.28 -8.08 -7.00
C GLU A 111 -4.35 -8.29 -8.52
N ARG A 112 -4.83 -7.31 -9.28
CA ARG A 112 -5.00 -7.41 -10.74
C ARG A 112 -3.68 -7.09 -11.47
N PRO A 113 -3.42 -7.76 -12.61
CA PRO A 113 -2.28 -7.41 -13.45
C PRO A 113 -2.47 -6.00 -14.02
N GLY A 114 -1.45 -5.17 -13.89
CA GLY A 114 -1.43 -3.78 -14.37
C GLY A 114 -2.02 -2.76 -13.40
N VAL A 115 -2.38 -3.13 -12.17
CA VAL A 115 -2.86 -2.16 -11.18
C VAL A 115 -1.75 -1.18 -10.78
N GLN A 116 -2.12 0.06 -10.52
CA GLN A 116 -1.24 1.09 -9.96
C GLN A 116 -1.97 1.93 -8.90
N TYR A 117 -1.36 2.05 -7.73
CA TYR A 117 -1.81 2.94 -6.66
C TYR A 117 -0.82 4.09 -6.41
N ASP A 118 -1.33 5.30 -6.19
CA ASP A 118 -0.59 6.41 -5.60
C ASP A 118 -0.59 6.23 -4.07
N ARG A 119 0.54 5.72 -3.56
CA ARG A 119 0.77 5.49 -2.13
C ARG A 119 1.27 6.73 -1.39
N GLY A 120 1.41 7.88 -2.06
CA GLY A 120 1.72 9.17 -1.45
C GLY A 120 0.51 9.83 -0.75
N GLN A 121 -0.68 9.26 -0.90
CA GLN A 121 -1.92 9.69 -0.25
C GLN A 121 -2.43 8.62 0.71
N ASN A 122 -3.11 9.02 1.79
CA ASN A 122 -3.71 8.09 2.74
C ASN A 122 -5.22 8.36 2.86
N PRO A 123 -6.10 7.45 2.36
CA PRO A 123 -5.78 6.13 1.81
C PRO A 123 -5.12 6.19 0.41
N PRO A 124 -4.35 5.15 0.02
CA PRO A 124 -3.77 5.06 -1.31
C PRO A 124 -4.82 5.23 -2.40
N ARG A 125 -4.55 6.08 -3.39
CA ARG A 125 -5.50 6.39 -4.46
C ARG A 125 -5.26 5.45 -5.64
N LEU A 126 -6.30 4.78 -6.12
CA LEU A 126 -6.22 3.97 -7.35
C LEU A 126 -5.96 4.88 -8.56
N VAL A 127 -4.85 4.64 -9.27
CA VAL A 127 -4.44 5.39 -10.47
C VAL A 127 -4.81 4.61 -11.72
N GLN A 128 -4.52 3.30 -11.76
CA GLN A 128 -4.90 2.40 -12.84
C GLN A 128 -5.49 1.11 -12.26
N PRO A 129 -6.69 0.67 -12.68
CA PRO A 129 -7.37 -0.50 -12.10
C PRO A 129 -6.82 -1.86 -12.55
N GLY A 130 -5.88 -1.91 -13.50
CA GLY A 130 -5.41 -3.15 -14.13
C GLY A 130 -6.48 -3.86 -14.99
N GLU A 131 -6.16 -5.06 -15.48
CA GLU A 131 -7.13 -5.92 -16.18
C GLU A 131 -8.19 -6.42 -15.21
N VAL A 132 -9.45 -6.04 -15.44
CA VAL A 132 -10.57 -6.49 -14.60
C VAL A 132 -10.79 -7.99 -14.79
N ILE A 133 -10.52 -8.77 -13.74
CA ILE A 133 -10.66 -10.22 -13.77
C ILE A 133 -12.11 -10.61 -13.46
N MET A 134 -12.94 -10.73 -14.50
CA MET A 134 -14.30 -11.29 -14.37
C MET A 134 -14.26 -12.80 -14.07
N PRO A 135 -15.35 -13.39 -13.51
CA PRO A 135 -15.38 -14.82 -13.19
C PRO A 135 -14.95 -15.75 -14.34
N GLY A 136 -15.31 -15.41 -15.58
CA GLY A 136 -14.90 -16.15 -16.78
C GLY A 136 -13.40 -16.12 -17.06
N LEU A 137 -12.72 -14.98 -16.82
CA LEU A 137 -11.27 -14.85 -17.01
C LEU A 137 -10.51 -15.66 -15.96
N TYR A 138 -10.92 -15.55 -14.68
CA TYR A 138 -10.32 -16.36 -13.63
C TYR A 138 -10.55 -17.86 -13.87
N ALA A 139 -11.77 -18.26 -14.24
CA ALA A 139 -12.08 -19.66 -14.55
C ALA A 139 -11.25 -20.21 -15.72
N ASN A 140 -10.89 -19.37 -16.70
CA ASN A 140 -10.00 -19.73 -17.81
C ASN A 140 -8.57 -19.97 -17.30
N CYS A 141 -8.01 -19.02 -16.55
CA CYS A 141 -6.67 -19.13 -15.95
C CYS A 141 -6.56 -20.39 -15.07
N TYR A 142 -7.53 -20.57 -14.18
CA TYR A 142 -7.59 -21.70 -13.25
C TYR A 142 -7.67 -23.05 -14.00
N ARG A 143 -8.53 -23.17 -15.02
CA ARG A 143 -8.65 -24.41 -15.82
C ARG A 143 -7.35 -24.77 -16.52
N GLN A 144 -6.64 -23.77 -17.09
CA GLN A 144 -5.35 -24.00 -17.72
C GLN A 144 -4.31 -24.47 -16.70
N CYS A 145 -4.21 -23.80 -15.55
CA CYS A 145 -3.28 -24.18 -14.49
C CYS A 145 -3.59 -25.59 -13.95
N ARG A 146 -4.85 -25.88 -13.63
CA ARG A 146 -5.28 -27.21 -13.15
C ARG A 146 -4.97 -28.29 -14.16
N THR A 147 -5.28 -28.08 -15.44
CA THR A 147 -5.02 -29.06 -16.49
C THR A 147 -3.52 -29.33 -16.63
N ALA A 148 -2.70 -28.28 -16.63
CA ALA A 148 -1.25 -28.41 -16.73
C ALA A 148 -0.64 -29.12 -15.52
N ILE A 149 -1.07 -28.79 -14.29
CA ILE A 149 -0.63 -29.43 -13.05
C ILE A 149 -1.01 -30.91 -13.03
N LYS A 150 -2.27 -31.24 -13.33
CA LYS A 150 -2.79 -32.62 -13.34
C LYS A 150 -2.13 -33.50 -14.41
N ALA A 151 -1.60 -32.89 -15.48
CA ALA A 151 -0.84 -33.58 -16.52
C ALA A 151 0.60 -33.91 -16.11
N VAL A 152 1.13 -33.32 -15.03
CA VAL A 152 2.47 -33.64 -14.53
C VAL A 152 2.50 -35.09 -14.03
N PRO A 153 3.47 -35.93 -14.47
CA PRO A 153 3.57 -37.31 -14.02
C PRO A 153 3.66 -37.42 -12.49
N GLY A 154 2.74 -38.18 -11.89
CA GLY A 154 2.66 -38.37 -10.44
C GLY A 154 1.76 -37.39 -9.69
N HIS A 155 1.19 -36.37 -10.35
CA HIS A 155 0.39 -35.30 -9.74
C HIS A 155 -1.09 -35.29 -10.17
N LYS A 156 -1.56 -36.34 -10.84
CA LYS A 156 -2.98 -36.46 -11.26
C LYS A 156 -3.97 -36.38 -10.09
N ASP A 157 -3.54 -36.79 -8.91
CA ASP A 157 -4.35 -36.88 -7.69
C ASP A 157 -4.16 -35.66 -6.76
N ASP A 158 -3.29 -34.70 -7.11
CA ASP A 158 -3.09 -33.46 -6.35
C ASP A 158 -4.36 -32.59 -6.36
N GLN A 159 -4.67 -31.90 -5.27
CA GLN A 159 -5.80 -30.96 -5.23
C GLN A 159 -5.37 -29.61 -5.82
N VAL A 160 -6.09 -29.13 -6.84
CA VAL A 160 -5.95 -27.75 -7.32
C VAL A 160 -7.18 -26.94 -6.89
N ILE A 161 -6.97 -25.89 -6.11
CA ILE A 161 -7.99 -25.17 -5.37
C ILE A 161 -8.11 -23.74 -5.91
N THR A 162 -9.34 -23.21 -5.96
CA THR A 162 -9.54 -21.81 -6.36
C THR A 162 -8.93 -20.87 -5.32
N GLY A 163 -8.29 -19.79 -5.76
CA GLY A 163 -7.92 -18.66 -4.93
C GLY A 163 -9.14 -18.08 -4.23
N ALA A 164 -8.93 -17.53 -3.04
CA ALA A 164 -10.01 -16.91 -2.28
C ALA A 164 -10.47 -15.60 -2.94
N VAL A 165 -11.75 -15.29 -2.76
CA VAL A 165 -12.35 -14.02 -3.19
C VAL A 165 -12.26 -13.04 -2.02
N ALA A 166 -11.82 -11.80 -2.27
CA ALA A 166 -11.71 -10.76 -1.25
C ALA A 166 -13.10 -10.38 -0.72
N PRO A 167 -13.38 -10.55 0.58
CA PRO A 167 -14.63 -10.08 1.17
C PRO A 167 -14.71 -8.55 1.13
N TRP A 168 -15.94 -8.02 1.03
CA TRP A 168 -16.26 -6.58 1.00
C TRP A 168 -15.69 -5.78 -0.18
N ASN A 169 -15.02 -6.43 -1.14
CA ASN A 169 -14.50 -5.74 -2.31
C ASN A 169 -15.48 -5.75 -3.48
N ALA A 170 -16.08 -4.58 -3.73
CA ALA A 170 -17.09 -4.35 -4.76
C ALA A 170 -16.55 -3.85 -6.11
N GLN A 171 -15.23 -3.93 -6.35
CA GLN A 171 -14.58 -3.27 -7.49
C GLN A 171 -14.69 -4.04 -8.82
N THR A 172 -15.18 -5.28 -8.82
CA THR A 172 -15.43 -6.05 -10.06
C THR A 172 -16.92 -6.12 -10.34
N THR A 173 -17.40 -5.24 -11.22
CA THR A 173 -18.79 -5.22 -11.67
C THR A 173 -18.91 -5.84 -13.08
N TYR A 174 -20.03 -6.49 -13.34
CA TYR A 174 -20.41 -7.05 -14.65
C TYR A 174 -21.93 -7.13 -14.75
N PRO A 175 -22.55 -7.32 -15.94
CA PRO A 175 -23.99 -7.14 -16.13
C PRO A 175 -24.89 -7.87 -15.12
N ASP A 176 -24.55 -9.11 -14.76
CA ASP A 176 -25.32 -9.89 -13.79
C ASP A 176 -24.98 -9.54 -12.32
N ASN A 177 -23.86 -8.86 -12.06
CA ASN A 177 -23.41 -8.42 -10.74
C ASN A 177 -23.05 -6.91 -10.75
N PRO A 178 -24.04 -6.03 -10.95
CA PRO A 178 -23.80 -4.60 -11.18
C PRO A 178 -23.24 -3.86 -9.96
N ASN A 179 -23.45 -4.41 -8.76
CA ASN A 179 -22.96 -3.85 -7.50
C ASN A 179 -21.60 -4.47 -7.06
N GLY A 180 -21.06 -5.42 -7.82
CA GLY A 180 -19.78 -6.06 -7.49
C GLY A 180 -19.82 -6.94 -6.24
N ASP A 181 -20.97 -7.55 -5.92
CA ASP A 181 -21.12 -8.45 -4.77
C ASP A 181 -20.11 -9.61 -4.86
N TRP A 182 -19.20 -9.68 -3.90
CA TRP A 182 -18.11 -10.66 -3.86
C TRP A 182 -18.60 -12.10 -3.65
N ALA A 183 -19.67 -12.31 -2.88
CA ALA A 183 -20.25 -13.64 -2.72
C ALA A 183 -20.90 -14.11 -4.02
N LYS A 184 -21.53 -13.19 -4.76
CA LYS A 184 -22.03 -13.48 -6.10
C LYS A 184 -20.91 -13.75 -7.11
N TYR A 185 -19.79 -13.04 -7.03
CA TYR A 185 -18.60 -13.31 -7.84
C TYR A 185 -18.13 -14.77 -7.65
N GLN A 186 -18.02 -15.24 -6.40
CA GLN A 186 -17.67 -16.63 -6.10
C GLN A 186 -18.70 -17.62 -6.65
N GLU A 187 -19.99 -17.36 -6.46
CA GLU A 187 -21.06 -18.22 -6.96
C GLU A 187 -20.99 -18.36 -8.50
N ASP A 188 -20.86 -17.25 -9.22
CA ASP A 188 -20.78 -17.24 -10.68
C ASP A 188 -19.51 -17.95 -11.18
N LEU A 189 -18.38 -17.74 -10.51
CA LEU A 189 -17.13 -18.45 -10.78
C LEU A 189 -17.29 -19.97 -10.63
N LEU A 190 -17.80 -20.43 -9.49
CA LEU A 190 -17.95 -21.87 -9.22
C LEU A 190 -18.96 -22.51 -10.19
N LYS A 191 -20.02 -21.80 -10.58
CA LYS A 191 -20.95 -22.25 -11.64
C LYS A 191 -20.26 -22.42 -13.00
N ILE A 192 -19.35 -21.51 -13.37
CA ILE A 192 -18.59 -21.59 -14.62
C ILE A 192 -17.63 -22.79 -14.62
N LEU A 193 -16.99 -23.08 -13.48
CA LEU A 193 -16.10 -24.24 -13.35
C LEU A 193 -16.89 -25.55 -13.35
N GLY A 194 -17.96 -25.62 -12.56
CA GLY A 194 -18.73 -26.83 -12.34
C GLY A 194 -17.99 -27.87 -11.49
N PRO A 195 -18.71 -28.93 -11.05
CA PRO A 195 -18.21 -29.88 -10.06
C PRO A 195 -17.02 -30.74 -10.55
N SER A 196 -16.88 -30.97 -11.86
CA SER A 196 -15.82 -31.85 -12.39
C SER A 196 -14.48 -31.14 -12.62
N ASN A 197 -14.47 -29.79 -12.58
CA ASN A 197 -13.28 -29.01 -12.93
C ASN A 197 -12.66 -28.30 -11.74
N CYS A 198 -13.09 -28.59 -10.50
CA CYS A 198 -12.59 -27.95 -9.29
C CYS A 198 -12.34 -29.01 -8.20
N ASP A 199 -11.19 -28.96 -7.52
CA ASP A 199 -10.85 -29.95 -6.47
C ASP A 199 -11.07 -29.42 -5.04
N GLY A 200 -11.37 -28.12 -4.86
CA GLY A 200 -11.56 -27.48 -3.56
C GLY A 200 -11.75 -25.96 -3.67
N VAL A 201 -12.17 -25.33 -2.57
CA VAL A 201 -12.43 -23.88 -2.52
C VAL A 201 -11.65 -23.23 -1.37
N ALA A 202 -10.89 -22.17 -1.67
CA ALA A 202 -10.33 -21.29 -0.63
C ALA A 202 -11.27 -20.10 -0.35
N ILE A 203 -11.36 -19.68 0.91
CA ILE A 203 -12.14 -18.52 1.36
C ILE A 203 -11.33 -17.69 2.37
N HIS A 204 -11.63 -16.40 2.48
CA HIS A 204 -11.06 -15.50 3.49
C HIS A 204 -12.17 -14.99 4.43
N ALA A 205 -11.83 -14.71 5.68
CA ALA A 205 -12.77 -14.14 6.64
C ALA A 205 -12.07 -13.33 7.72
N TYR A 206 -12.56 -12.11 7.97
CA TYR A 206 -11.95 -11.17 8.91
C TYR A 206 -13.00 -10.56 9.84
N SER A 207 -12.61 -9.98 10.98
CA SER A 207 -13.47 -9.04 11.71
C SER A 207 -13.03 -7.60 11.47
N HIS A 208 -13.95 -6.64 11.55
CA HIS A 208 -13.59 -5.22 11.51
C HIS A 208 -13.22 -4.74 12.92
N GLY A 209 -12.07 -5.20 13.39
CA GLY A 209 -11.48 -4.83 14.68
C GLY A 209 -11.17 -6.01 15.59
N ALA A 210 -10.40 -5.72 16.64
CA ALA A 210 -9.85 -6.71 17.57
C ALA A 210 -10.82 -7.24 18.65
N ASP A 211 -12.05 -6.72 18.76
CA ASP A 211 -13.00 -7.20 19.77
C ASP A 211 -13.41 -8.66 19.43
N PRO A 212 -13.11 -9.63 20.29
CA PRO A 212 -13.43 -11.03 20.02
C PRO A 212 -14.93 -11.32 19.86
N LYS A 213 -15.82 -10.42 20.30
CA LYS A 213 -17.26 -10.52 20.06
C LYS A 213 -17.62 -10.42 18.58
N LEU A 214 -16.78 -9.78 17.78
CA LEU A 214 -16.98 -9.61 16.35
C LEU A 214 -16.84 -10.93 15.58
N VAL A 215 -16.30 -11.99 16.20
CA VAL A 215 -16.21 -13.32 15.60
C VAL A 215 -17.59 -13.97 15.40
N TYR A 216 -18.54 -13.72 16.32
CA TYR A 216 -19.85 -14.40 16.35
C TYR A 216 -21.03 -13.44 16.21
N THR A 217 -20.80 -12.17 15.85
CA THR A 217 -21.87 -11.21 15.63
C THR A 217 -22.56 -11.43 14.29
N ASP A 218 -23.89 -11.30 14.27
CA ASP A 218 -24.71 -11.28 13.04
C ASP A 218 -24.93 -9.85 12.54
N ALA A 219 -23.86 -9.05 12.57
CA ALA A 219 -23.94 -7.68 12.05
C ALA A 219 -23.95 -7.73 10.52
N PHE A 220 -25.00 -7.18 9.90
CA PHE A 220 -25.11 -7.08 8.44
C PHE A 220 -24.67 -5.71 7.94
N MET A 221 -24.28 -5.64 6.68
CA MET A 221 -23.90 -4.38 6.04
C MET A 221 -25.10 -3.47 5.77
N ASN A 222 -24.83 -2.22 5.41
CA ASN A 222 -25.85 -1.31 4.90
C ASN A 222 -26.19 -1.61 3.42
N PRO A 223 -27.33 -1.11 2.90
CA PRO A 223 -27.60 -1.17 1.47
C PRO A 223 -26.44 -0.62 0.61
N PRO A 224 -26.13 -1.25 -0.54
CA PRO A 224 -26.88 -2.31 -1.23
C PRO A 224 -26.57 -3.75 -0.79
N PHE A 225 -25.76 -3.96 0.26
CA PHE A 225 -25.28 -5.28 0.69
C PHE A 225 -25.94 -5.77 1.99
N GLN A 226 -27.16 -5.35 2.28
CA GLN A 226 -27.85 -5.61 3.56
C GLN A 226 -28.06 -7.07 3.94
N ASN A 227 -27.80 -8.01 3.02
CA ASN A 227 -27.85 -9.44 3.25
C ASN A 227 -26.45 -10.08 3.43
N ARG A 228 -25.39 -9.27 3.52
CA ARG A 228 -24.01 -9.71 3.70
C ARG A 228 -23.54 -9.41 5.11
N GLN A 229 -22.79 -10.35 5.68
CA GLN A 229 -22.21 -10.23 7.01
C GLN A 229 -21.07 -9.21 7.00
N TYR A 230 -21.01 -8.41 8.06
CA TYR A 230 -20.03 -7.34 8.23
C TYR A 230 -18.76 -7.81 8.92
N ASN A 231 -18.77 -8.88 9.71
CA ASN A 231 -17.57 -9.36 10.43
C ASN A 231 -17.21 -10.80 10.03
N PHE A 232 -16.59 -11.55 10.93
CA PHE A 232 -15.97 -12.85 10.68
C PHE A 232 -16.94 -13.86 10.05
N ARG A 233 -18.23 -13.81 10.41
CA ARG A 233 -19.30 -14.63 9.81
C ARG A 233 -19.53 -14.42 8.31
N THR A 234 -18.81 -13.51 7.65
CA THR A 234 -18.70 -13.45 6.17
C THR A 234 -18.30 -14.79 5.55
N TYR A 235 -17.59 -15.67 6.28
CA TYR A 235 -17.36 -17.04 5.83
C TYR A 235 -18.67 -17.76 5.48
N GLN A 236 -19.78 -17.51 6.20
CA GLN A 236 -21.08 -18.12 5.94
C GLN A 236 -21.67 -17.66 4.61
N ASP A 237 -21.39 -16.42 4.17
CA ASP A 237 -21.81 -15.93 2.86
C ASP A 237 -21.09 -16.69 1.74
N PHE A 238 -19.78 -16.90 1.89
CA PHE A 238 -19.02 -17.72 0.95
C PHE A 238 -19.46 -19.19 0.97
N MET A 239 -19.72 -19.78 2.13
CA MET A 239 -20.25 -21.15 2.23
C MET A 239 -21.61 -21.30 1.54
N ARG A 240 -22.49 -20.29 1.65
CA ARG A 240 -23.79 -20.25 0.95
C ARG A 240 -23.63 -20.08 -0.56
N ALA A 241 -22.59 -19.37 -1.00
CA ALA A 241 -22.28 -19.15 -2.41
C ALA A 241 -21.76 -20.42 -3.13
N ILE A 242 -21.34 -21.46 -2.40
CA ILE A 242 -20.93 -22.74 -3.00
C ILE A 242 -22.17 -23.47 -3.54
N PRO A 243 -22.23 -23.79 -4.86
CA PRO A 243 -23.35 -24.49 -5.45
C PRO A 243 -23.59 -25.84 -4.78
N PRO A 244 -24.85 -26.30 -4.59
CA PRO A 244 -25.15 -27.58 -3.96
C PRO A 244 -24.40 -28.78 -4.57
N SER A 245 -24.23 -28.80 -5.90
CA SER A 245 -23.48 -29.83 -6.63
C SER A 245 -21.99 -29.89 -6.28
N MET A 246 -21.44 -28.85 -5.66
CA MET A 246 -20.03 -28.71 -5.31
C MET A 246 -19.78 -28.76 -3.80
N ARG A 247 -20.82 -28.95 -2.97
CA ARG A 247 -20.68 -29.01 -1.50
C ARG A 247 -19.94 -30.24 -0.97
N HIS A 248 -19.63 -31.19 -1.84
CA HIS A 248 -18.77 -32.33 -1.53
C HIS A 248 -17.27 -31.97 -1.57
N LEU A 249 -16.91 -30.81 -2.15
CA LEU A 249 -15.53 -30.36 -2.24
C LEU A 249 -15.01 -29.86 -0.89
N PRO A 250 -13.70 -30.02 -0.61
CA PRO A 250 -13.08 -29.46 0.58
C PRO A 250 -13.03 -27.92 0.55
N VAL A 251 -13.20 -27.30 1.71
CA VAL A 251 -13.09 -25.85 1.89
C VAL A 251 -11.98 -25.52 2.90
N TYR A 252 -11.15 -24.53 2.56
CA TYR A 252 -10.05 -24.06 3.39
C TYR A 252 -10.19 -22.55 3.61
N LEU A 253 -10.21 -22.11 4.86
CA LEU A 253 -10.19 -20.70 5.22
C LEU A 253 -8.72 -20.27 5.28
N THR A 254 -8.22 -19.70 4.19
CA THR A 254 -6.78 -19.52 3.94
C THR A 254 -6.19 -18.24 4.52
N GLU A 255 -7.02 -17.30 4.96
CA GLU A 255 -6.63 -16.11 5.72
C GLU A 255 -7.73 -15.72 6.70
N ALA A 256 -7.35 -15.61 7.98
CA ALA A 256 -8.17 -15.12 9.09
C ALA A 256 -7.38 -14.14 9.97
N ASP A 257 -7.96 -12.95 10.20
CA ASP A 257 -7.46 -11.93 11.11
C ASP A 257 -8.56 -10.92 11.54
N GLN A 258 -8.15 -9.89 12.27
CA GLN A 258 -9.01 -8.89 12.89
C GLN A 258 -9.02 -7.52 12.18
N ASP A 259 -8.49 -7.43 10.95
CA ASP A 259 -8.20 -6.23 10.11
C ASP A 259 -7.28 -5.18 10.78
N ASP A 260 -7.43 -4.95 12.08
CA ASP A 260 -6.47 -4.29 12.95
C ASP A 260 -5.14 -5.07 13.04
N GLU A 261 -4.07 -4.35 13.35
CA GLU A 261 -2.80 -4.99 13.68
C GLU A 261 -2.96 -5.98 14.85
N TRP A 262 -2.27 -7.12 14.80
CA TRP A 262 -2.19 -7.98 15.97
C TRP A 262 -1.50 -7.21 17.09
N ARG A 263 -2.20 -6.95 18.19
CA ARG A 263 -1.57 -6.41 19.39
C ARG A 263 -0.87 -7.54 20.13
N ASN A 264 0.19 -7.23 20.87
CA ASN A 264 0.84 -8.23 21.71
C ASN A 264 0.03 -8.49 22.99
N GLU A 265 -1.20 -8.99 22.82
CA GLU A 265 -2.16 -9.26 23.87
C GLU A 265 -2.92 -10.56 23.56
N ASN A 266 -3.28 -11.30 24.59
CA ASN A 266 -4.24 -12.39 24.48
C ASN A 266 -5.62 -11.79 24.74
N ASN A 267 -6.31 -11.35 23.68
CA ASN A 267 -7.67 -10.84 23.78
C ASN A 267 -8.72 -11.97 23.64
N GLY A 268 -8.30 -13.17 23.25
CA GLY A 268 -9.17 -14.33 23.05
C GLY A 268 -9.86 -14.34 21.69
N TRP A 269 -9.42 -13.52 20.73
CA TRP A 269 -9.95 -13.53 19.38
C TRP A 269 -9.63 -14.84 18.67
N VAL A 270 -8.39 -15.34 18.81
CA VAL A 270 -7.92 -16.56 18.14
C VAL A 270 -8.69 -17.79 18.62
N GLN A 271 -8.82 -17.96 19.94
CA GLN A 271 -9.67 -19.00 20.54
C GLN A 271 -11.09 -19.00 19.97
N ARG A 272 -11.70 -17.82 19.86
CA ARG A 272 -13.08 -17.70 19.38
C ARG A 272 -13.21 -18.00 17.89
N ALA A 273 -12.26 -17.58 17.05
CA ALA A 273 -12.27 -17.87 15.62
C ALA A 273 -12.25 -19.38 15.36
N TYR A 274 -11.35 -20.12 16.03
CA TYR A 274 -11.31 -21.58 15.94
C TYR A 274 -12.57 -22.24 16.53
N GLY A 275 -13.07 -21.74 17.66
CA GLY A 275 -14.30 -22.22 18.28
C GLY A 275 -15.54 -22.06 17.40
N GLU A 276 -15.69 -20.93 16.72
CA GLU A 276 -16.79 -20.64 15.79
C GLU A 276 -16.79 -21.60 14.60
N ILE A 277 -15.63 -21.82 13.97
CA ILE A 277 -15.54 -22.76 12.82
C ILE A 277 -15.76 -24.20 13.27
N ASN A 278 -15.25 -24.60 14.45
CA ASN A 278 -15.56 -25.91 15.02
C ASN A 278 -17.07 -26.07 15.29
N TRP A 279 -17.72 -25.05 15.87
CA TRP A 279 -19.17 -25.05 16.07
C TRP A 279 -19.94 -25.17 14.75
N TRP A 280 -19.53 -24.44 13.71
CA TRP A 280 -20.11 -24.53 12.37
C TRP A 280 -20.03 -25.95 11.80
N ASN A 281 -18.85 -26.58 11.89
CA ASN A 281 -18.61 -27.94 11.41
C ASN A 281 -19.45 -29.00 12.15
N GLN A 282 -19.87 -28.73 13.39
CA GLN A 282 -20.72 -29.64 14.16
C GLN A 282 -22.21 -29.54 13.82
N GLN A 283 -22.64 -28.52 13.07
CA GLN A 283 -24.05 -28.38 12.70
C GLN A 283 -24.43 -29.35 11.58
N ALA A 284 -25.58 -30.01 11.74
CA ALA A 284 -26.08 -30.94 10.74
C ALA A 284 -26.33 -30.26 9.39
N GLY A 285 -25.82 -30.85 8.31
CA GLY A 285 -25.99 -30.37 6.94
C GLY A 285 -25.05 -29.25 6.51
N ASN A 286 -24.19 -28.74 7.41
CA ASN A 286 -23.16 -27.78 7.03
C ASN A 286 -22.02 -28.48 6.26
N GLN A 287 -21.52 -27.80 5.21
CA GLN A 287 -20.29 -28.21 4.55
C GLN A 287 -19.09 -27.88 5.44
N ILE A 288 -18.14 -28.83 5.50
CA ILE A 288 -17.03 -28.80 6.45
C ILE A 288 -15.89 -27.92 5.96
N ILE A 289 -15.41 -27.06 6.84
CA ILE A 289 -14.19 -26.26 6.67
C ILE A 289 -13.03 -27.01 7.33
N ARG A 290 -11.98 -27.33 6.57
CA ARG A 290 -10.88 -28.21 7.02
C ARG A 290 -9.73 -27.47 7.72
N ALA A 291 -9.56 -26.18 7.41
CA ALA A 291 -8.46 -25.38 7.94
C ALA A 291 -8.91 -23.93 8.21
N VAL A 292 -8.34 -23.33 9.25
CA VAL A 292 -8.41 -21.89 9.55
C VAL A 292 -6.98 -21.38 9.73
N ILE A 293 -6.51 -20.62 8.75
CA ILE A 293 -5.13 -20.15 8.66
C ILE A 293 -5.04 -18.70 9.17
N LEU A 294 -4.33 -18.47 10.27
CA LEU A 294 -4.12 -17.11 10.77
C LEU A 294 -3.12 -16.35 9.91
N TYR A 295 -3.46 -15.12 9.52
CA TYR A 295 -2.59 -14.22 8.76
C TYR A 295 -1.86 -13.26 9.71
N ARG A 296 -0.53 -13.26 9.84
CA ARG A 296 0.51 -14.16 9.29
C ARG A 296 1.68 -14.30 10.27
N TRP A 297 2.57 -15.29 10.11
CA TRP A 297 3.65 -15.51 11.08
C TRP A 297 4.74 -14.41 11.13
N PRO A 298 5.48 -14.07 10.05
CA PRO A 298 6.74 -13.34 10.16
C PRO A 298 6.56 -11.88 10.63
N ARG A 299 7.45 -11.40 11.50
CA ARG A 299 7.43 -10.00 11.93
C ARG A 299 8.05 -9.09 10.87
N GLY A 300 7.42 -7.93 10.66
CA GLY A 300 8.02 -6.82 9.89
C GLY A 300 7.76 -6.85 8.39
N LEU A 301 6.96 -7.80 7.88
CA LEU A 301 6.47 -7.79 6.49
C LEU A 301 5.23 -6.91 6.33
N ASP A 302 4.30 -6.98 7.28
CA ASP A 302 3.11 -6.13 7.36
C ASP A 302 2.62 -6.00 8.81
N LYS A 303 1.51 -5.26 9.03
CA LYS A 303 0.94 -5.00 10.36
C LYS A 303 0.41 -6.27 11.06
N TRP A 304 0.23 -7.37 10.33
CA TRP A 304 -0.35 -8.61 10.81
C TRP A 304 0.70 -9.71 11.13
N GLY A 305 1.98 -9.36 11.31
CA GLY A 305 2.98 -10.33 11.80
C GLY A 305 2.74 -10.78 13.25
N ILE A 306 2.69 -12.09 13.51
CA ILE A 306 2.45 -12.71 14.83
C ILE A 306 3.76 -12.96 15.61
N GLU A 307 4.88 -13.17 14.91
CA GLU A 307 6.17 -13.48 15.52
C GLU A 307 6.59 -12.40 16.54
N GLY A 308 6.91 -12.84 17.76
CA GLY A 308 7.25 -11.96 18.88
C GLY A 308 6.04 -11.38 19.64
N LYS A 309 4.80 -11.69 19.23
CA LYS A 309 3.57 -11.29 19.95
C LYS A 309 3.12 -12.42 20.89
N ALA A 310 3.80 -12.53 22.03
CA ALA A 310 3.53 -13.51 23.08
C ALA A 310 2.04 -13.65 23.46
N GLY A 311 1.29 -12.55 23.49
CA GLY A 311 -0.15 -12.59 23.78
C GLY A 311 -0.96 -13.37 22.74
N VAL A 312 -0.73 -13.12 21.44
CA VAL A 312 -1.40 -13.84 20.35
C VAL A 312 -0.94 -15.28 20.27
N ILE A 313 0.36 -15.53 20.51
CA ILE A 313 0.92 -16.89 20.58
C ILE A 313 0.26 -17.68 21.71
N GLU A 314 0.04 -17.06 22.87
CA GLU A 314 -0.65 -17.68 24.00
C GLU A 314 -2.13 -17.94 23.69
N ASP A 315 -2.82 -16.99 23.04
CA ASP A 315 -4.20 -17.18 22.56
C ASP A 315 -4.29 -18.37 21.59
N PHE A 316 -3.33 -18.48 20.66
CA PHE A 316 -3.24 -19.62 19.74
C PHE A 316 -2.94 -20.95 20.45
N LYS A 317 -2.05 -20.96 21.45
CA LYS A 317 -1.79 -22.15 22.30
C LYS A 317 -3.04 -22.59 23.06
N GLN A 318 -3.79 -21.65 23.61
CA GLN A 318 -5.07 -21.93 24.30
C GLN A 318 -6.12 -22.47 23.33
N ALA A 319 -6.19 -21.94 22.11
CA ALA A 319 -7.04 -22.50 21.06
C ALA A 319 -6.66 -23.96 20.74
N MET A 320 -5.37 -24.27 20.61
CA MET A 320 -4.85 -25.61 20.35
C MET A 320 -5.09 -26.61 21.48
N ALA A 321 -5.17 -26.14 22.74
CA ALA A 321 -5.48 -26.99 23.88
C ALA A 321 -6.85 -27.69 23.76
N HIS A 322 -7.78 -27.12 22.98
CA HIS A 322 -9.08 -27.73 22.69
C HIS A 322 -9.03 -28.87 21.68
N LYS A 323 -7.94 -29.00 20.90
CA LYS A 323 -7.74 -30.04 19.87
C LYS A 323 -8.91 -30.18 18.89
N TYR A 324 -9.43 -29.06 18.40
CA TYR A 324 -10.51 -29.04 17.41
C TYR A 324 -10.08 -29.76 16.13
N ARG A 325 -10.96 -30.67 15.68
CA ARG A 325 -10.74 -31.53 14.52
C ARG A 325 -11.94 -31.44 13.59
N TRP A 326 -11.68 -31.44 12.29
CA TRP A 326 -12.76 -31.40 11.29
C TRP A 326 -13.28 -32.80 10.92
N ASP A 327 -12.54 -33.87 11.25
CA ASP A 327 -12.85 -35.26 10.88
C ASP A 327 -13.68 -36.02 11.93
N ASN A 328 -13.82 -35.48 13.15
CA ASN A 328 -14.58 -36.08 14.24
C ASN A 328 -15.98 -35.44 14.39
N ILE A 329 -16.87 -35.71 13.43
CA ILE A 329 -18.26 -35.21 13.44
C ILE A 329 -19.20 -36.38 13.70
N VAL A 330 -19.96 -36.30 14.80
CA VAL A 330 -21.00 -37.28 15.14
C VAL A 330 -22.10 -37.21 14.08
N GLN A 331 -22.12 -38.19 13.18
CA GLN A 331 -23.15 -38.34 12.14
C GLN A 331 -24.48 -38.73 12.79
N VAL A 332 -25.38 -37.77 12.99
CA VAL A 332 -26.80 -38.08 13.24
C VAL A 332 -27.44 -38.40 11.89
N THR A 333 -27.72 -39.67 11.66
CA THR A 333 -28.24 -40.19 10.39
C THR A 333 -29.67 -39.69 10.14
N THR A 334 -29.87 -39.00 9.01
CA THR A 334 -31.16 -38.48 8.54
C THR A 334 -31.98 -39.56 7.83
N THR A 335 -33.25 -39.73 8.22
CA THR A 335 -34.32 -40.27 7.36
C THR A 335 -35.35 -39.17 7.08
N GLN A 336 -35.59 -38.89 5.80
CA GLN A 336 -36.68 -38.05 5.25
C GLN A 336 -37.76 -38.95 4.60
N PRO A 337 -38.95 -38.48 4.15
CA PRO A 337 -39.61 -37.16 4.27
C PRO A 337 -41.13 -37.18 4.64
N THR A 338 -41.74 -36.02 4.95
CA THR A 338 -43.04 -35.51 4.41
C THR A 338 -43.44 -34.13 5.02
N GLN A 339 -43.92 -33.21 4.17
CA GLN A 339 -44.67 -31.98 4.49
C GLN A 339 -46.20 -32.27 4.41
N PRO A 340 -47.17 -31.39 4.79
CA PRO A 340 -47.12 -30.01 5.34
C PRO A 340 -48.11 -29.73 6.52
N THR A 341 -47.99 -28.58 7.23
CA THR A 341 -49.07 -27.57 7.53
C THR A 341 -48.72 -26.61 8.71
N GLN A 342 -49.04 -25.32 8.56
CA GLN A 342 -49.19 -24.30 9.63
C GLN A 342 -50.53 -24.54 10.39
N PRO A 343 -50.75 -24.11 11.66
CA PRO A 343 -50.62 -22.70 12.10
C PRO A 343 -50.36 -22.41 13.62
N THR A 344 -50.38 -21.11 13.95
CA THR A 344 -50.70 -20.41 15.25
C THR A 344 -49.63 -20.17 16.34
N GLN A 345 -49.45 -18.88 16.67
CA GLN A 345 -49.01 -18.30 17.96
C GLN A 345 -50.02 -18.64 19.08
N PRO A 346 -49.65 -18.73 20.39
CA PRO A 346 -49.35 -17.52 21.19
C PRO A 346 -48.42 -17.64 22.44
N THR A 347 -48.03 -16.45 22.94
CA THR A 347 -47.75 -16.02 24.34
C THR A 347 -46.44 -16.38 25.09
N GLN A 348 -45.89 -15.32 25.72
CA GLN A 348 -44.76 -15.25 26.66
C GLN A 348 -44.91 -16.13 27.92
N PRO A 349 -43.76 -16.47 28.55
CA PRO A 349 -43.67 -16.34 30.01
C PRO A 349 -42.38 -15.63 30.52
N THR A 350 -42.63 -14.68 31.41
CA THR A 350 -41.94 -14.33 32.68
C THR A 350 -40.46 -14.67 32.96
N GLN A 351 -39.75 -13.65 33.46
CA GLN A 351 -38.42 -13.68 34.09
C GLN A 351 -38.29 -14.62 35.32
N PRO A 352 -37.08 -15.17 35.53
CA PRO A 352 -36.55 -15.44 36.87
C PRO A 352 -35.28 -14.61 37.20
N THR A 353 -35.38 -13.91 38.33
CA THR A 353 -34.37 -13.58 39.37
C THR A 353 -32.86 -13.63 39.09
N GLN A 354 -32.19 -12.51 39.38
CA GLN A 354 -30.74 -12.33 39.48
C GLN A 354 -30.10 -13.19 40.58
N PRO A 355 -28.94 -13.84 40.32
CA PRO A 355 -27.99 -14.25 41.35
C PRO A 355 -27.00 -13.12 41.67
N THR A 356 -26.67 -13.01 42.95
CA THR A 356 -25.68 -12.15 43.59
C THR A 356 -24.26 -12.30 43.01
N GLN A 357 -23.58 -11.17 42.76
CA GLN A 357 -22.15 -11.11 42.42
C GLN A 357 -21.27 -11.42 43.65
N PRO A 358 -20.14 -12.17 43.49
CA PRO A 358 -19.09 -12.20 44.49
C PRO A 358 -18.23 -10.92 44.42
N THR A 359 -17.99 -10.32 45.59
CA THR A 359 -17.13 -9.16 45.84
C THR A 359 -15.65 -9.47 45.58
N GLN A 360 -14.97 -8.64 44.78
CA GLN A 360 -13.50 -8.61 44.70
C GLN A 360 -12.90 -7.87 45.92
N PRO A 361 -11.69 -8.24 46.37
CA PRO A 361 -11.02 -7.57 47.49
C PRO A 361 -10.54 -6.14 47.09
N PRO A 362 -10.42 -5.21 48.05
CA PRO A 362 -10.00 -3.83 47.77
C PRO A 362 -8.55 -3.74 47.26
N ALA A 363 -8.31 -2.86 46.29
CA ALA A 363 -6.98 -2.63 45.71
C ALA A 363 -6.02 -2.00 46.73
N ASP A 364 -4.77 -2.46 46.77
CA ASP A 364 -3.73 -1.93 47.65
C ASP A 364 -3.28 -0.53 47.22
N THR A 365 -3.61 0.48 48.04
CA THR A 365 -3.33 1.91 47.84
C THR A 365 -2.12 2.41 48.63
N SER A 366 -1.37 1.52 49.27
CA SER A 366 -0.20 1.87 50.10
C SER A 366 0.83 2.67 49.29
N PRO A 367 1.46 3.73 49.82
CA PRO A 367 2.45 4.52 49.08
C PRO A 367 3.60 3.66 48.54
N ILE A 368 4.00 3.91 47.30
CA ILE A 368 5.14 3.27 46.64
C ILE A 368 6.18 4.35 46.39
N ARG A 369 7.29 4.24 47.11
CA ARG A 369 8.45 5.09 46.85
C ARG A 369 9.31 4.43 45.79
N PHE A 370 9.51 5.14 44.68
CA PHE A 370 10.38 4.70 43.60
C PHE A 370 11.78 5.20 43.89
N ALA A 371 12.67 4.29 44.27
CA ALA A 371 14.06 4.62 44.55
C ALA A 371 14.76 5.20 43.30
N GLU A 372 14.24 4.86 42.12
CA GLU A 372 14.77 5.19 40.80
C GLU A 372 14.53 6.64 40.39
N THR A 373 13.43 7.27 40.84
CA THR A 373 13.17 8.70 40.56
C THR A 373 13.11 9.55 41.83
N GLY A 374 13.18 8.92 43.01
CA GLY A 374 13.03 9.57 44.31
C GLY A 374 11.60 10.04 44.61
N ARG A 375 10.67 9.85 43.67
CA ARG A 375 9.26 10.27 43.76
C ARG A 375 8.41 9.17 44.38
N THR A 376 7.33 9.58 45.00
CA THR A 376 6.38 8.66 45.65
C THR A 376 5.05 8.73 44.91
N ALA A 377 4.50 7.58 44.53
CA ALA A 377 3.12 7.46 44.10
C ALA A 377 2.29 6.95 45.28
N GLN A 378 1.08 7.46 45.46
CA GLN A 378 0.21 7.08 46.58
C GLN A 378 -1.25 7.05 46.11
N GLY A 379 -2.12 6.39 46.88
CA GLY A 379 -3.55 6.34 46.55
C GLY A 379 -3.82 5.68 45.19
N ALA A 380 -4.59 6.35 44.33
CA ALA A 380 -5.00 5.83 43.03
C ALA A 380 -3.82 5.56 42.08
N PHE A 381 -2.77 6.39 42.11
CA PHE A 381 -1.61 6.22 41.24
C PHE A 381 -0.75 5.02 41.66
N ALA A 382 -0.60 4.78 42.96
CA ALA A 382 0.06 3.57 43.47
C ALA A 382 -0.75 2.31 43.14
N ALA A 383 -2.08 2.36 43.29
CA ALA A 383 -2.95 1.25 42.92
C ALA A 383 -2.92 0.97 41.41
N PHE A 384 -2.98 2.02 40.58
CA PHE A 384 -2.86 1.91 39.13
C PHE A 384 -1.49 1.36 38.71
N TYR A 385 -0.42 1.85 39.33
CA TYR A 385 0.92 1.33 39.11
C TYR A 385 1.05 -0.15 39.52
N ARG A 386 0.50 -0.58 40.66
CA ARG A 386 0.51 -2.00 41.04
C ARG A 386 -0.29 -2.86 40.08
N GLN A 387 -1.39 -2.33 39.56
CA GLN A 387 -2.29 -3.05 38.68
C GLN A 387 -1.73 -3.19 37.26
N TYR A 388 -1.05 -2.17 36.73
CA TYR A 388 -0.62 -2.12 35.33
C TYR A 388 0.90 -2.07 35.12
N GLY A 389 1.66 -1.82 36.18
CA GLY A 389 3.12 -1.93 36.22
C GLY A 389 3.88 -0.83 35.47
N LEU A 390 5.21 -0.92 35.57
CA LEU A 390 6.18 -0.01 34.96
C LEU A 390 6.07 0.06 33.44
N ASP A 391 5.56 -0.99 32.79
CA ASP A 391 5.53 -1.08 31.34
C ASP A 391 4.55 -0.08 30.71
N LEU A 392 3.36 0.05 31.29
CA LEU A 392 2.35 1.02 30.85
C LEU A 392 2.67 2.45 31.29
N THR A 393 3.28 2.60 32.46
CA THR A 393 3.33 3.88 33.18
C THR A 393 4.70 4.57 33.10
N GLY A 394 5.78 3.79 33.05
CA GLY A 394 7.14 4.26 33.33
C GLY A 394 7.34 4.54 34.83
N TYR A 395 8.44 5.20 35.21
CA TYR A 395 8.59 5.73 36.57
C TYR A 395 7.94 7.12 36.70
N PRO A 396 7.49 7.53 37.91
CA PRO A 396 6.97 8.88 38.12
C PRO A 396 8.12 9.88 38.05
N ILE A 397 7.98 10.93 37.24
CA ILE A 397 8.98 11.98 37.05
C ILE A 397 8.63 13.26 37.79
N SER A 398 7.39 13.40 38.26
CA SER A 398 6.98 14.44 39.22
C SER A 398 6.50 13.81 40.54
N ASP A 399 6.50 14.61 41.60
CA ASP A 399 5.60 14.32 42.73
C ASP A 399 4.15 14.59 42.30
N GLU A 400 3.18 14.10 43.07
CA GLU A 400 1.79 14.47 42.85
C GLU A 400 1.60 15.98 43.03
N TYR A 401 0.96 16.63 42.07
CA TYR A 401 0.67 18.04 42.08
C TYR A 401 -0.73 18.30 41.51
N THR A 402 -1.25 19.51 41.67
CA THR A 402 -2.56 19.87 41.16
C THR A 402 -2.40 21.07 40.23
N PRO A 403 -2.42 20.87 38.90
CA PRO A 403 -2.39 21.97 37.95
C PRO A 403 -3.58 22.90 38.19
N ALA A 404 -3.35 24.22 38.17
CA ALA A 404 -4.39 25.23 38.39
C ALA A 404 -5.54 25.16 37.37
N GLU A 405 -5.28 24.54 36.21
CA GLU A 405 -6.21 24.41 35.09
C GLU A 405 -7.13 23.18 35.21
N SER A 406 -6.63 22.04 35.71
CA SER A 406 -7.42 20.81 35.84
C SER A 406 -8.03 20.64 37.23
N GLY A 407 -7.40 21.19 38.28
CA GLY A 407 -7.85 21.04 39.67
C GLY A 407 -7.80 19.60 40.19
N LEU A 408 -7.32 18.65 39.37
CA LEU A 408 -7.21 17.24 39.70
C LEU A 408 -5.82 16.92 40.24
N LYS A 409 -5.74 15.91 41.10
CA LYS A 409 -4.45 15.34 41.48
C LYS A 409 -3.84 14.75 40.22
N THR A 410 -2.64 15.18 39.89
CA THR A 410 -1.92 14.82 38.67
C THR A 410 -0.51 14.39 39.06
N GLN A 411 0.01 13.40 38.36
CA GLN A 411 1.41 13.02 38.47
C GLN A 411 1.92 12.71 37.07
N ASP A 412 3.07 13.27 36.73
CA ASP A 412 3.72 13.03 35.46
C ASP A 412 4.59 11.78 35.58
N TRP A 413 4.46 10.88 34.62
CA TRP A 413 5.24 9.66 34.53
C TRP A 413 5.96 9.64 33.18
N GLN A 414 7.07 8.90 33.11
CA GLN A 414 7.96 8.89 31.94
C GLN A 414 7.24 8.60 30.62
N ARG A 415 6.10 7.90 30.66
CA ARG A 415 5.38 7.46 29.46
C ARG A 415 3.97 8.01 29.35
N VAL A 416 3.41 8.52 30.44
CA VAL A 416 2.03 8.97 30.52
C VAL A 416 1.90 10.08 31.58
N ILE A 417 0.99 11.01 31.38
CA ILE A 417 0.56 11.93 32.45
C ILE A 417 -0.72 11.37 33.03
N MET A 418 -0.73 11.13 34.34
CA MET A 418 -1.83 10.52 35.06
C MET A 418 -2.61 11.55 35.85
N GLU A 419 -3.94 11.52 35.78
CA GLU A 419 -4.83 12.35 36.60
C GLU A 419 -5.82 11.48 37.36
N GLU A 420 -6.05 11.76 38.64
CA GLU A 420 -6.97 11.01 39.49
C GLU A 420 -8.40 11.53 39.28
N TYR A 421 -9.25 10.70 38.67
CA TYR A 421 -10.61 11.07 38.23
C TYR A 421 -11.50 9.86 37.93
N PRO A 422 -12.61 9.61 38.65
CA PRO A 422 -12.97 10.16 39.97
C PRO A 422 -12.03 9.62 41.07
N ALA A 423 -12.13 10.16 42.30
CA ALA A 423 -11.26 9.82 43.44
C ALA A 423 -11.08 8.29 43.59
N GLY A 424 -9.83 7.83 43.60
CA GLY A 424 -9.45 6.42 43.59
C GLY A 424 -9.20 5.78 42.22
N LYS A 425 -9.39 6.51 41.09
CA LYS A 425 -9.20 6.00 39.72
C LYS A 425 -8.36 6.93 38.85
N VAL A 426 -7.65 6.41 37.86
CA VAL A 426 -6.63 7.15 37.06
C VAL A 426 -7.00 7.24 35.58
N ARG A 427 -6.77 8.40 34.94
CA ARG A 427 -6.87 8.64 33.47
C ARG A 427 -5.55 9.17 32.87
N LEU A 428 -5.29 8.96 31.56
CA LEU A 428 -4.00 9.25 30.86
C LEU A 428 -4.11 10.36 29.77
N ARG A 429 -3.00 11.09 29.46
CA ARG A 429 -2.88 12.17 28.43
C ARG A 429 -1.68 11.97 27.43
N LEU A 430 -1.76 12.41 26.14
CA LEU A 430 -0.81 12.10 24.99
C LEU A 430 -0.11 13.35 24.33
N ALA A 431 1.05 13.17 23.66
CA ALA A 431 2.02 14.24 23.22
C ALA A 431 2.22 14.45 21.67
N GLY A 432 1.16 14.46 20.86
CA GLY A 432 1.18 14.76 19.40
C GLY A 432 0.63 16.14 19.02
N GLN A 433 0.61 17.06 19.98
CA GLN A 433 -0.19 18.28 19.93
C GLN A 433 0.45 19.41 19.08
N GLU A 434 1.78 19.58 19.12
CA GLU A 434 2.42 20.85 18.68
C GLU A 434 2.40 21.12 17.16
N LEU A 435 2.51 20.09 16.31
CA LEU A 435 2.42 20.24 14.84
C LEU A 435 0.96 20.47 14.37
N MET A 436 0.02 19.88 15.11
CA MET A 436 -1.42 20.13 14.94
C MET A 436 -1.77 21.55 15.38
N ASP A 437 -1.15 22.05 16.45
CA ASP A 437 -1.36 23.40 16.98
C ASP A 437 -0.87 24.48 16.02
N LEU A 438 0.26 24.27 15.33
CA LEU A 438 0.78 25.22 14.33
C LEU A 438 -0.13 25.34 13.10
N ARG A 439 -0.64 24.20 12.60
CA ARG A 439 -1.59 24.14 11.48
C ARG A 439 -2.95 24.74 11.86
N GLN A 440 -3.40 24.51 13.10
CA GLN A 440 -4.61 25.11 13.63
C GLN A 440 -4.47 26.62 13.84
N ARG A 441 -3.29 27.12 14.24
CA ARG A 441 -2.99 28.55 14.41
C ARG A 441 -2.97 29.32 13.09
N VAL A 442 -2.38 28.73 12.04
CA VAL A 442 -2.40 29.32 10.67
C VAL A 442 -3.83 29.38 10.14
N ALA A 443 -4.60 28.31 10.32
CA ALA A 443 -6.01 28.30 9.94
C ALA A 443 -6.86 29.29 10.77
N GLN A 444 -6.51 29.56 12.04
CA GLN A 444 -7.20 30.51 12.90
C GLN A 444 -6.89 31.97 12.51
N LEU A 445 -5.63 32.28 12.17
CA LEU A 445 -5.21 33.61 11.70
C LEU A 445 -5.75 33.93 10.30
N GLN A 446 -5.80 32.93 9.41
CA GLN A 446 -6.45 33.07 8.09
C GLN A 446 -7.95 33.35 8.23
N ARG A 447 -8.63 32.77 9.22
CA ARG A 447 -10.05 33.02 9.50
C ARG A 447 -10.33 34.41 10.10
N GLN A 448 -9.43 34.94 10.93
CA GLN A 448 -9.51 36.32 11.43
C GLN A 448 -9.33 37.37 10.31
N ILE A 449 -8.49 37.08 9.32
CA ILE A 449 -8.29 37.95 8.15
C ILE A 449 -9.55 37.98 7.27
N THR A 450 -10.21 36.83 7.06
CA THR A 450 -11.47 36.76 6.31
C THR A 450 -12.60 37.51 7.03
N GLN A 451 -12.63 37.51 8.37
CA GLN A 451 -13.61 38.23 9.18
C GLN A 451 -13.41 39.76 9.17
N LEU A 452 -12.16 40.23 9.10
CA LEU A 452 -11.86 41.66 8.97
C LEU A 452 -12.06 42.19 7.53
N GLN A 453 -12.06 41.29 6.53
CA GLN A 453 -12.21 41.62 5.11
C GLN A 453 -13.67 41.68 4.61
N SER A 454 -14.60 40.95 5.23
CA SER A 454 -15.95 40.75 4.68
C SER A 454 -17.00 41.77 5.12
N GLY A 455 -16.74 42.56 6.17
CA GLY A 455 -17.65 43.60 6.66
C GLY A 455 -19.05 43.14 7.09
N ALA A 456 -19.37 41.84 7.03
CA ALA A 456 -20.67 41.28 7.39
C ALA A 456 -20.65 40.75 8.82
N GLY A 457 -21.31 41.46 9.74
CA GLY A 457 -21.57 40.98 11.09
C GLY A 457 -22.42 39.70 11.04
N GLY A 458 -22.07 38.70 11.86
CA GLY A 458 -22.94 37.54 12.08
C GLY A 458 -24.22 37.91 12.82
N PRO A 459 -25.12 36.95 13.07
CA PRO A 459 -26.24 37.12 13.99
C PRO A 459 -25.72 37.60 15.35
N ALA A 460 -26.38 38.60 15.95
CA ALA A 460 -25.99 39.11 17.27
C ALA A 460 -26.07 38.00 18.33
N GLU A 461 -25.12 37.99 19.26
CA GLU A 461 -25.18 37.12 20.43
C GLU A 461 -26.46 37.41 21.23
N PRO A 462 -27.30 36.40 21.49
CA PRO A 462 -28.52 36.61 22.27
C PRO A 462 -28.16 36.98 23.71
N THR A 463 -29.07 37.67 24.41
CA THR A 463 -28.90 37.92 25.84
C THR A 463 -29.02 36.60 26.61
N VAL A 464 -27.91 36.14 27.17
CA VAL A 464 -27.84 34.90 27.94
C VAL A 464 -27.62 35.22 29.42
N SER A 465 -28.48 34.68 30.28
CA SER A 465 -28.29 34.71 31.73
C SER A 465 -27.49 33.49 32.17
N ASP A 466 -26.28 33.67 32.68
CA ASP A 466 -25.50 32.55 33.20
C ASP A 466 -25.96 32.18 34.62
N ILE A 467 -26.64 31.04 34.73
CA ILE A 467 -27.12 30.47 35.99
C ILE A 467 -26.33 29.22 36.37
N THR A 468 -25.23 28.92 35.67
CA THR A 468 -24.42 27.72 35.85
C THR A 468 -24.08 27.45 37.33
N VAL A 469 -23.69 28.51 38.06
CA VAL A 469 -23.30 28.43 39.47
C VAL A 469 -24.49 28.36 40.44
N GLN A 470 -25.71 28.62 39.97
CA GLN A 470 -26.95 28.63 40.75
C GLN A 470 -27.66 27.26 40.71
N LEU A 471 -27.32 26.40 39.75
CA LEU A 471 -27.96 25.11 39.56
C LEU A 471 -27.34 24.01 40.44
N PRO A 472 -28.12 23.02 40.90
CA PRO A 472 -27.58 21.82 41.52
C PRO A 472 -26.65 21.07 40.54
N ARG A 473 -25.33 21.20 40.73
CA ARG A 473 -24.30 20.57 39.89
C ARG A 473 -23.10 20.07 40.69
N ASP A 474 -22.46 19.04 40.16
CA ASP A 474 -21.20 18.46 40.62
C ASP A 474 -20.16 18.79 39.55
N PRO A 475 -19.44 19.93 39.68
CA PRO A 475 -18.49 20.36 38.66
C PRO A 475 -17.43 19.33 38.34
N ALA A 476 -17.04 18.49 39.31
CA ALA A 476 -16.06 17.44 39.11
C ALA A 476 -16.60 16.33 38.21
N GLY A 477 -17.91 16.07 38.16
CA GLY A 477 -18.45 15.01 37.30
C GLY A 477 -18.62 15.41 35.82
N PHE A 478 -18.42 16.68 35.45
CA PHE A 478 -18.49 17.13 34.06
C PHE A 478 -17.20 16.80 33.30
N VAL A 479 -17.36 16.38 32.05
CA VAL A 479 -16.29 16.07 31.11
C VAL A 479 -16.01 17.29 30.23
N LYS A 480 -14.73 17.64 30.09
CA LYS A 480 -14.27 18.66 29.13
C LYS A 480 -14.17 18.10 27.70
N ARG A 481 -14.63 18.88 26.71
CA ARG A 481 -14.51 18.61 25.27
C ARG A 481 -13.85 19.78 24.53
N PRO A 482 -13.04 19.54 23.49
CA PRO A 482 -12.55 20.61 22.63
C PRO A 482 -13.67 21.18 21.76
N ALA A 483 -13.60 22.46 21.38
CA ALA A 483 -14.60 23.10 20.52
C ALA A 483 -14.80 22.37 19.18
N ALA A 484 -13.75 21.75 18.64
CA ALA A 484 -13.82 20.95 17.41
C ALA A 484 -14.66 19.67 17.52
N ALA A 485 -14.98 19.22 18.74
CA ALA A 485 -15.86 18.07 18.95
C ALA A 485 -17.34 18.41 18.69
N ILE A 486 -17.71 19.69 18.66
CA ILE A 486 -19.09 20.15 18.46
C ILE A 486 -19.48 19.98 16.99
N GLN A 487 -20.51 19.18 16.75
CA GLN A 487 -21.03 18.86 15.41
C GLN A 487 -22.55 19.13 15.29
N TYR A 488 -23.27 19.18 16.41
CA TYR A 488 -24.74 19.28 16.42
C TYR A 488 -25.27 20.32 17.41
N ILE A 489 -26.45 20.86 17.12
CA ILE A 489 -27.31 21.59 18.07
C ILE A 489 -28.50 20.68 18.36
N VAL A 490 -28.61 20.20 19.61
CA VAL A 490 -29.56 19.14 19.99
C VAL A 490 -30.72 19.73 20.79
N ILE A 491 -31.92 19.70 20.21
CA ILE A 491 -33.14 20.26 20.80
C ILE A 491 -33.85 19.22 21.66
N ASN A 492 -34.17 19.62 22.88
CA ASN A 492 -34.84 18.80 23.88
C ASN A 492 -36.02 19.57 24.50
N HIS A 493 -37.00 18.85 25.03
CA HIS A 493 -38.01 19.43 25.90
C HIS A 493 -37.92 18.89 27.34
N THR A 494 -38.54 19.58 28.28
CA THR A 494 -38.57 19.12 29.68
C THR A 494 -39.64 18.06 29.97
N ALA A 495 -40.61 17.88 29.08
CA ALA A 495 -41.76 16.97 29.22
C ALA A 495 -42.63 17.22 30.47
N VAL A 496 -42.51 18.40 31.08
CA VAL A 496 -43.28 18.86 32.24
C VAL A 496 -43.87 20.24 31.96
N ARG A 497 -44.58 20.83 32.93
CA ARG A 497 -45.21 22.14 32.73
C ARG A 497 -44.13 23.24 32.55
N PRO A 498 -44.37 24.29 31.73
CA PRO A 498 -43.36 25.31 31.42
C PRO A 498 -42.87 26.14 32.61
N GLU A 499 -43.61 26.14 33.73
CA GLU A 499 -43.22 26.84 34.97
C GLU A 499 -42.12 26.10 35.73
N VAL A 500 -41.78 24.87 35.34
CA VAL A 500 -40.69 24.11 35.95
C VAL A 500 -39.36 24.62 35.39
N GLY A 501 -38.64 25.37 36.24
CA GLY A 501 -37.34 25.96 35.92
C GLY A 501 -36.18 24.96 35.82
N ALA A 502 -35.06 25.47 35.31
CA ALA A 502 -33.82 24.71 35.14
C ALA A 502 -33.29 24.11 36.46
N ASP A 503 -33.58 24.74 37.60
CA ASP A 503 -33.21 24.29 38.95
C ASP A 503 -33.86 22.95 39.31
N ARG A 504 -35.16 22.79 39.03
CA ARG A 504 -35.91 21.55 39.30
C ARG A 504 -35.53 20.44 38.32
N VAL A 505 -35.28 20.80 37.05
CA VAL A 505 -34.79 19.85 36.05
C VAL A 505 -33.37 19.37 36.39
N ALA A 506 -32.49 20.29 36.80
CA ALA A 506 -31.16 19.96 37.31
C ALA A 506 -31.27 19.06 38.55
N GLN A 507 -32.11 19.39 39.53
CA GLN A 507 -32.32 18.58 40.73
C GLN A 507 -32.80 17.15 40.39
N ALA A 508 -33.70 16.99 39.41
CA ALA A 508 -34.15 15.68 38.97
C ALA A 508 -33.06 14.90 38.24
N GLN A 509 -32.28 15.55 37.37
CA GLN A 509 -31.21 14.91 36.62
C GLN A 509 -29.98 14.59 37.47
N ARG A 510 -29.81 15.28 38.62
CA ARG A 510 -28.75 14.99 39.59
C ARG A 510 -28.76 13.57 40.15
N ALA A 511 -29.87 12.85 40.03
CA ALA A 511 -29.93 11.43 40.38
C ALA A 511 -29.17 10.52 39.39
N LYS A 512 -28.93 10.98 38.15
CA LYS A 512 -28.32 10.20 37.07
C LYS A 512 -27.05 10.85 36.50
N TRP A 513 -26.95 12.17 36.54
CA TRP A 513 -25.90 12.95 35.89
C TRP A 513 -25.30 13.96 36.88
N PRO A 514 -24.07 14.43 36.67
CA PRO A 514 -23.41 15.42 37.52
C PRO A 514 -24.13 16.77 37.56
N GLY A 515 -25.01 17.05 36.60
CA GLY A 515 -25.91 18.20 36.62
C GLY A 515 -26.91 18.06 35.48
N ILE A 516 -27.57 19.17 35.13
CA ILE A 516 -28.44 19.20 33.95
C ILE A 516 -27.61 18.91 32.69
N THR A 517 -28.16 18.14 31.76
CA THR A 517 -27.41 17.69 30.56
C THR A 517 -27.28 18.76 29.47
N SER A 518 -28.09 19.82 29.53
CA SER A 518 -28.10 20.92 28.55
C SER A 518 -26.99 21.93 28.79
N GLN A 519 -26.51 22.60 27.74
CA GLN A 519 -25.69 23.82 27.85
C GLN A 519 -26.59 25.04 27.96
N TYR A 520 -27.75 25.04 27.32
CA TYR A 520 -28.74 26.12 27.40
C TYR A 520 -30.13 25.62 27.79
N PHE A 521 -30.86 26.46 28.52
CA PHE A 521 -32.25 26.23 28.91
C PHE A 521 -33.09 27.46 28.53
N ILE A 522 -34.25 27.23 27.93
CA ILE A 522 -35.20 28.27 27.54
C ILE A 522 -36.46 28.12 28.39
N THR A 523 -36.73 29.11 29.23
CA THR A 523 -37.86 29.15 30.16
C THR A 523 -39.20 29.32 29.42
N GLY A 524 -40.33 29.15 30.11
CA GLY A 524 -41.68 29.28 29.52
C GLY A 524 -41.95 30.63 28.85
N ASP A 525 -41.33 31.70 29.36
CA ASP A 525 -41.39 33.08 28.89
C ASP A 525 -40.29 33.44 27.85
N GLY A 526 -39.38 32.51 27.53
CA GLY A 526 -38.39 32.67 26.46
C GLY A 526 -37.04 33.25 26.90
N LEU A 527 -36.73 33.29 28.19
CA LEU A 527 -35.40 33.69 28.67
C LEU A 527 -34.37 32.58 28.36
N ILE A 528 -33.23 32.96 27.80
CA ILE A 528 -32.12 32.04 27.53
C ILE A 528 -31.18 32.00 28.73
N GLN A 529 -31.05 30.83 29.32
CA GLN A 529 -30.20 30.59 30.47
C GLN A 529 -29.05 29.66 30.09
N GLN A 530 -27.81 30.08 30.33
CA GLN A 530 -26.68 29.17 30.26
C GLN A 530 -26.67 28.33 31.53
N THR A 531 -26.71 27.02 31.32
CA THR A 531 -26.82 26.03 32.39
C THR A 531 -25.52 25.27 32.60
N ASN A 532 -24.68 25.18 31.56
CA ASN A 532 -23.30 24.71 31.64
C ASN A 532 -22.41 25.42 30.61
N PRO A 533 -21.09 25.56 30.87
CA PRO A 533 -20.11 25.97 29.88
C PRO A 533 -20.14 25.08 28.62
N LEU A 534 -19.88 25.67 27.45
CA LEU A 534 -19.96 24.96 26.16
C LEU A 534 -18.95 23.81 26.01
N ASP A 535 -17.84 23.89 26.72
CA ASP A 535 -16.80 22.86 26.78
C ASP A 535 -17.08 21.78 27.83
N GLU A 536 -18.16 21.89 28.62
CA GLU A 536 -18.54 20.92 29.65
C GLU A 536 -19.77 20.10 29.26
N VAL A 537 -19.64 18.78 29.34
CA VAL A 537 -20.71 17.82 29.07
C VAL A 537 -20.79 16.75 30.14
N VAL A 538 -21.95 16.13 30.31
CA VAL A 538 -22.17 15.15 31.40
C VAL A 538 -21.60 13.75 31.11
N THR A 539 -21.29 13.42 29.85
CA THR A 539 -20.71 12.12 29.46
C THR A 539 -20.02 12.18 28.07
N ARG A 540 -19.07 11.26 27.82
CA ARG A 540 -18.47 11.00 26.49
C ARG A 540 -19.21 9.95 25.67
N ASP A 541 -19.95 9.08 26.34
CA ASP A 541 -20.44 7.82 25.77
C ASP A 541 -21.69 8.01 24.90
N GLN A 542 -22.25 9.21 24.91
CA GLN A 542 -23.44 9.58 24.16
C GLN A 542 -23.07 10.67 23.15
N SER A 543 -23.09 10.34 21.85
CA SER A 543 -22.68 11.27 20.79
C SER A 543 -23.53 12.56 20.75
N TRP A 544 -24.84 12.47 21.02
CA TRP A 544 -25.72 13.63 21.13
C TRP A 544 -25.40 14.54 22.33
N VAL A 545 -24.67 14.04 23.33
CA VAL A 545 -24.16 14.81 24.47
C VAL A 545 -22.76 15.34 24.19
N TYR A 546 -21.82 14.46 23.80
CA TYR A 546 -20.41 14.82 23.62
C TYR A 546 -20.20 15.71 22.39
N ASN A 547 -20.87 15.42 21.27
CA ASN A 547 -20.77 16.18 20.03
C ASN A 547 -21.89 17.23 19.86
N GLY A 548 -22.85 17.32 20.79
CA GLY A 548 -24.00 18.22 20.69
C GLY A 548 -23.98 19.38 21.70
N ILE A 549 -24.35 20.59 21.26
CA ILE A 549 -24.80 21.65 22.17
C ILE A 549 -26.26 21.39 22.49
N ASN A 550 -26.54 20.95 23.71
CA ASN A 550 -27.88 20.55 24.13
C ASN A 550 -28.67 21.77 24.62
N ILE A 551 -29.85 21.98 24.06
CA ILE A 551 -30.76 23.07 24.41
C ILE A 551 -32.07 22.47 24.92
N TYR A 552 -32.46 22.80 26.15
CA TYR A 552 -33.74 22.39 26.75
C TYR A 552 -34.77 23.50 26.60
N VAL A 553 -35.96 23.17 26.14
CA VAL A 553 -37.11 24.09 26.06
C VAL A 553 -38.15 23.66 27.10
N ALA A 554 -38.52 24.57 28.01
CA ALA A 554 -39.46 24.29 29.10
C ALA A 554 -40.89 24.04 28.58
N GLY A 555 -41.50 22.93 28.98
CA GLY A 555 -42.80 22.49 28.46
C GLY A 555 -42.83 21.02 28.04
N ASN A 556 -44.05 20.55 27.74
CA ASN A 556 -44.34 19.26 27.14
C ASN A 556 -45.01 19.50 25.77
N PHE A 557 -44.34 19.08 24.70
CA PHE A 557 -44.74 19.36 23.32
C PHE A 557 -45.21 18.12 22.55
N ASP A 558 -45.76 17.15 23.27
CA ASP A 558 -46.41 15.99 22.66
C ASP A 558 -47.70 16.39 21.90
N GLU A 559 -48.43 17.39 22.41
CA GLU A 559 -49.73 17.79 21.86
C GLU A 559 -49.83 19.30 21.56
N VAL A 560 -48.93 20.10 22.11
CA VAL A 560 -48.91 21.57 21.96
C VAL A 560 -47.56 22.05 21.43
N LEU A 561 -47.53 23.22 20.82
CA LEU A 561 -46.31 23.85 20.32
C LEU A 561 -45.61 24.69 21.41
N PRO A 562 -44.29 24.92 21.32
CA PRO A 562 -43.62 25.93 22.13
C PRO A 562 -44.23 27.32 21.92
N SER A 563 -44.17 28.18 22.93
CA SER A 563 -44.70 29.54 22.83
C SER A 563 -43.90 30.38 21.81
N THR A 564 -44.49 31.47 21.31
CA THR A 564 -43.80 32.38 20.38
C THR A 564 -42.51 32.95 20.98
N GLY A 565 -42.50 33.26 22.28
CA GLY A 565 -41.30 33.72 22.99
C GLY A 565 -40.19 32.67 23.01
N GLN A 566 -40.56 31.41 23.27
CA GLN A 566 -39.61 30.28 23.26
C GLN A 566 -39.06 30.00 21.88
N MET A 567 -39.90 30.04 20.83
CA MET A 567 -39.48 29.84 19.44
C MET A 567 -38.52 30.93 18.98
N SER A 568 -38.80 32.20 19.29
CA SER A 568 -37.94 33.32 18.92
C SER A 568 -36.58 33.26 19.61
N ALA A 569 -36.55 32.97 20.91
CA ALA A 569 -35.31 32.80 21.66
C ALA A 569 -34.48 31.62 21.14
N LEU A 570 -35.13 30.48 20.86
CA LEU A 570 -34.46 29.30 20.33
C LEU A 570 -33.86 29.55 18.94
N ALA A 571 -34.59 30.25 18.07
CA ALA A 571 -34.11 30.59 16.74
C ALA A 571 -32.88 31.51 16.81
N GLN A 572 -32.89 32.52 17.68
CA GLN A 572 -31.77 33.46 17.86
C GLN A 572 -30.51 32.77 18.40
N LEU A 573 -30.68 31.87 19.37
CA LEU A 573 -29.59 31.07 19.89
C LEU A 573 -29.03 30.10 18.84
N CYS A 574 -29.89 29.42 18.10
CA CYS A 574 -29.45 28.51 17.03
C CYS A 574 -28.70 29.26 15.91
N ALA A 575 -29.20 30.40 15.43
CA ALA A 575 -28.55 31.19 14.39
C ALA A 575 -27.14 31.65 14.82
N TRP A 576 -27.02 32.15 16.05
CA TRP A 576 -25.73 32.55 16.61
C TRP A 576 -24.78 31.37 16.80
N LEU A 577 -25.26 30.21 17.28
CA LEU A 577 -24.42 29.01 17.46
C LEU A 577 -23.99 28.40 16.13
N LEU A 578 -24.86 28.34 15.12
CA LEU A 578 -24.51 27.90 13.77
C LEU A 578 -23.38 28.76 13.19
N PHE A 579 -23.50 30.08 13.34
CA PHE A 579 -22.46 31.02 12.93
C PHE A 579 -21.16 30.86 13.74
N ARG A 580 -21.24 30.79 15.07
CA ARG A 580 -20.09 30.70 15.97
C ARG A 580 -19.26 29.42 15.78
N TYR A 581 -19.91 28.31 15.45
CA TYR A 581 -19.27 27.00 15.31
C TYR A 581 -19.16 26.51 13.85
N ASN A 582 -19.50 27.36 12.87
CA ASN A 582 -19.49 27.04 11.44
C ASN A 582 -20.27 25.76 11.11
N LEU A 583 -21.46 25.64 11.69
CA LEU A 583 -22.38 24.53 11.48
C LEU A 583 -23.43 24.94 10.43
N THR A 584 -23.92 23.97 9.66
CA THR A 584 -25.01 24.20 8.70
C THR A 584 -26.37 23.95 9.36
N GLU A 585 -27.47 24.40 8.74
CA GLU A 585 -28.84 24.17 9.24
C GLU A 585 -29.14 22.69 9.54
N SER A 586 -28.49 21.76 8.81
CA SER A 586 -28.60 20.30 9.03
C SER A 586 -28.07 19.80 10.38
N ALA A 587 -27.32 20.64 11.10
CA ALA A 587 -26.80 20.37 12.43
C ALA A 587 -27.87 20.54 13.53
N ILE A 588 -29.00 21.22 13.24
CA ILE A 588 -30.12 21.36 14.18
C ILE A 588 -30.96 20.08 14.13
N ARG A 589 -30.96 19.31 15.23
CA ARG A 589 -31.64 18.03 15.35
C ARG A 589 -32.32 17.89 16.70
N GLY A 590 -33.47 17.24 16.75
CA GLY A 590 -34.15 16.88 17.99
C GLY A 590 -33.55 15.62 18.61
N LEU A 591 -33.68 15.44 19.92
CA LEU A 591 -33.16 14.25 20.59
C LEU A 591 -33.71 12.93 20.01
N SER A 592 -34.98 12.91 19.58
CA SER A 592 -35.62 11.75 18.92
C SER A 592 -34.97 11.33 17.60
N GLU A 593 -34.14 12.18 17.00
CA GLU A 593 -33.38 11.87 15.79
C GLU A 593 -32.04 11.15 16.09
N PHE A 594 -31.65 11.06 17.37
CA PHE A 594 -30.47 10.33 17.82
C PHE A 594 -30.80 9.05 18.57
N ILE A 595 -31.86 9.07 19.40
CA ILE A 595 -32.26 7.95 20.25
C ILE A 595 -33.78 7.82 20.28
N VAL A 596 -34.27 6.64 20.64
CA VAL A 596 -35.70 6.40 20.84
C VAL A 596 -36.18 7.18 22.07
N THR A 597 -36.82 8.33 21.84
CA THR A 597 -37.40 9.20 22.87
C THR A 597 -38.56 10.01 22.28
N ARG A 598 -39.40 10.56 23.15
CA ARG A 598 -40.44 11.51 22.74
C ARG A 598 -39.95 12.96 22.68
N SER A 599 -38.79 13.27 23.25
CA SER A 599 -38.19 14.62 23.20
C SER A 599 -37.69 14.98 21.79
N PRO A 600 -37.92 16.21 21.27
CA PRO A 600 -38.49 17.38 21.96
C PRO A 600 -40.02 17.50 21.85
N GLY A 601 -40.73 16.41 21.55
CA GLY A 601 -42.19 16.29 21.52
C GLY A 601 -42.67 15.54 20.28
N LEU A 602 -43.81 14.86 20.37
CA LEU A 602 -44.44 14.20 19.20
C LEU A 602 -44.71 15.17 18.03
N GLN A 603 -44.89 16.47 18.32
CA GLN A 603 -45.08 17.50 17.30
C GLN A 603 -43.79 17.93 16.55
N TRP A 604 -42.61 17.39 16.91
CA TRP A 604 -41.31 17.79 16.34
C TRP A 604 -41.18 17.45 14.84
N LEU A 605 -41.32 16.17 14.51
CA LEU A 605 -41.34 15.64 13.12
C LEU A 605 -42.73 15.16 12.70
N GLY A 606 -43.65 14.98 13.65
CA GLY A 606 -45.04 14.59 13.44
C GLY A 606 -46.01 15.73 13.73
N GLY A 607 -47.29 15.55 13.42
CA GLY A 607 -48.33 16.56 13.69
C GLY A 607 -48.02 17.93 13.08
N GLN A 608 -47.91 18.96 13.91
CA GLN A 608 -47.67 20.36 13.50
C GLN A 608 -46.22 20.66 13.07
N ARG A 609 -45.29 19.69 13.14
CA ARG A 609 -43.92 19.74 12.58
C ARG A 609 -43.14 21.02 12.92
N TRP A 610 -43.04 21.36 14.20
CA TRP A 610 -42.45 22.65 14.59
C TRP A 610 -40.93 22.76 14.35
N LYS A 611 -40.24 21.67 13.96
CA LYS A 611 -38.87 21.74 13.41
C LYS A 611 -38.80 22.61 12.16
N ASP A 612 -39.76 22.47 11.24
CA ASP A 612 -39.77 23.22 9.98
C ASP A 612 -39.96 24.73 10.25
N ARG A 613 -40.79 25.05 11.25
CA ARG A 613 -40.97 26.42 11.73
C ARG A 613 -39.70 26.99 12.37
N LEU A 614 -39.00 26.23 13.21
CA LEU A 614 -37.74 26.65 13.82
C LEU A 614 -36.67 26.93 12.75
N LEU A 615 -36.54 26.08 11.73
CA LEU A 615 -35.58 26.29 10.64
C LEU A 615 -35.91 27.55 9.83
N ALA A 616 -37.20 27.80 9.57
CA ALA A 616 -37.64 29.04 8.91
C ALA A 616 -37.31 30.28 9.75
N ASP A 617 -37.57 30.24 11.06
CA ASP A 617 -37.28 31.34 11.97
C ASP A 617 -35.77 31.61 12.09
N VAL A 618 -34.92 30.57 12.16
CA VAL A 618 -33.44 30.69 12.16
C VAL A 618 -32.93 31.37 10.90
N LYS A 619 -33.49 31.00 9.74
CA LYS A 619 -33.11 31.58 8.44
C LYS A 619 -33.56 33.02 8.26
N ALA A 620 -34.61 33.43 8.98
CA ALA A 620 -35.15 34.79 8.94
C ALA A 620 -34.37 35.79 9.81
N ILE A 621 -33.39 35.35 10.61
CA ILE A 621 -32.61 36.24 11.49
C ILE A 621 -31.56 37.01 10.68
N PRO A 622 -31.68 38.35 10.62
CA PRO A 622 -30.72 39.17 9.88
C PRO A 622 -29.40 39.33 10.64
N SER A 623 -28.31 39.42 9.88
CA SER A 623 -27.00 39.87 10.33
C SER A 623 -27.07 41.25 11.00
N ALA A 624 -26.50 41.41 12.21
CA ALA A 624 -26.56 42.68 12.93
C ALA A 624 -25.58 43.72 12.33
N PRO A 625 -25.99 44.99 12.14
CA PRO A 625 -25.07 46.08 11.79
C PRO A 625 -24.28 46.54 13.03
N THR A 626 -22.98 46.74 12.88
CA THR A 626 -22.09 47.21 13.96
C THR A 626 -22.32 48.71 14.25
N PRO A 627 -22.41 49.15 15.53
CA PRO A 627 -22.40 50.57 15.87
C PRO A 627 -21.04 51.21 15.56
N SER A 628 -21.08 52.44 15.05
CA SER A 628 -19.93 53.25 14.65
C SER A 628 -18.89 53.47 15.77
N ALA A 629 -17.69 52.92 15.56
CA ALA A 629 -16.44 53.27 16.23
C ALA A 629 -15.32 53.32 15.16
N PRO A 630 -14.27 54.16 15.34
CA PRO A 630 -13.49 54.75 14.24
C PRO A 630 -12.71 53.71 13.43
N GLN A 631 -12.63 53.93 12.11
CA GLN A 631 -11.94 53.03 11.17
C GLN A 631 -10.48 52.76 11.60
N PRO A 632 -10.05 51.49 11.65
CA PRO A 632 -8.63 51.17 11.75
C PRO A 632 -7.94 51.56 10.43
N ALA A 633 -6.83 52.28 10.53
CA ALA A 633 -6.07 52.71 9.36
C ALA A 633 -5.56 51.49 8.56
N ASP A 634 -5.62 51.58 7.23
CA ASP A 634 -5.22 50.55 6.26
C ASP A 634 -3.79 49.96 6.44
N GLY A 635 -2.97 50.58 7.29
CA GLY A 635 -1.61 50.16 7.61
C GLY A 635 -1.49 48.87 8.43
N ASP A 636 -2.38 48.63 9.40
CA ASP A 636 -2.24 47.49 10.32
C ASP A 636 -2.55 46.15 9.63
N VAL A 637 -3.53 46.16 8.71
CA VAL A 637 -3.95 44.98 7.93
C VAL A 637 -2.92 44.67 6.82
N ALA A 638 -2.30 45.69 6.22
CA ALA A 638 -1.24 45.51 5.23
C ALA A 638 0.06 44.97 5.86
N ALA A 639 0.42 45.43 7.07
CA ALA A 639 1.59 44.95 7.80
C ALA A 639 1.47 43.48 8.22
N LEU A 640 0.29 43.06 8.70
CA LEU A 640 0.02 41.67 9.07
C LEU A 640 -0.04 40.73 7.85
N ARG A 641 -0.63 41.17 6.73
CA ARG A 641 -0.59 40.42 5.46
C ARG A 641 0.83 40.27 4.91
N GLY A 642 1.65 41.31 5.02
CA GLY A 642 3.06 41.27 4.62
C GLY A 642 3.89 40.29 5.45
N GLN A 643 3.68 40.24 6.76
CA GLN A 643 4.38 39.28 7.64
C GLN A 643 3.95 37.83 7.41
N ILE A 644 2.66 37.59 7.18
CA ILE A 644 2.13 36.24 6.88
C ILE A 644 2.67 35.73 5.54
N GLN A 645 2.67 36.56 4.51
CA GLN A 645 3.22 36.18 3.20
C GLN A 645 4.73 35.92 3.28
N LYS A 646 5.47 36.74 4.05
CA LYS A 646 6.92 36.58 4.21
C LYS A 646 7.27 35.28 4.93
N LEU A 647 6.56 34.93 5.99
CA LEU A 647 6.78 33.69 6.75
C LEU A 647 6.29 32.44 5.98
N GLN A 648 5.21 32.54 5.21
CA GLN A 648 4.74 31.46 4.33
C GLN A 648 5.72 31.18 3.19
N ASN A 649 6.26 32.24 2.57
CA ASN A 649 7.27 32.11 1.52
C ASN A 649 8.60 31.58 2.10
N GLN A 650 9.01 32.03 3.29
CA GLN A 650 10.24 31.53 3.93
C GLN A 650 10.13 30.07 4.36
N ALA A 651 8.97 29.64 4.90
CA ALA A 651 8.76 28.24 5.28
C ALA A 651 8.68 27.32 4.04
N ALA A 652 8.02 27.78 2.96
CA ALA A 652 7.98 27.05 1.69
C ALA A 652 9.35 26.97 1.03
N ASP A 653 10.11 28.07 0.99
CA ASP A 653 11.44 28.14 0.40
C ASP A 653 12.46 27.31 1.21
N LEU A 654 12.41 27.33 2.54
CA LEU A 654 13.29 26.51 3.37
C LEU A 654 12.94 25.02 3.26
N GLN A 655 11.66 24.67 3.17
CA GLN A 655 11.24 23.28 2.95
C GLN A 655 11.69 22.77 1.57
N ALA A 656 11.56 23.61 0.53
CA ALA A 656 12.04 23.30 -0.81
C ALA A 656 13.56 23.18 -0.87
N GLN A 657 14.29 24.07 -0.19
CA GLN A 657 15.76 24.05 -0.11
C GLN A 657 16.28 22.83 0.66
N ILE A 658 15.65 22.44 1.77
CA ILE A 658 16.04 21.24 2.53
C ILE A 658 15.82 20.00 1.66
N THR A 659 14.68 19.90 0.99
CA THR A 659 14.37 18.77 0.11
C THR A 659 15.32 18.70 -1.10
N ASP A 660 15.66 19.84 -1.70
CA ASP A 660 16.62 19.92 -2.81
C ASP A 660 18.06 19.57 -2.37
N LEU A 661 18.48 20.06 -1.20
CA LEU A 661 19.81 19.77 -0.63
C LEU A 661 19.94 18.29 -0.25
N GLU A 662 18.90 17.67 0.30
CA GLU A 662 18.87 16.23 0.62
C GLU A 662 18.96 15.37 -0.64
N ASN A 663 18.20 15.72 -1.68
CA ASN A 663 18.22 15.01 -2.97
C ASN A 663 19.56 15.18 -3.71
N ARG A 664 20.16 16.38 -3.67
CA ARG A 664 21.49 16.64 -4.24
C ARG A 664 22.59 15.90 -3.49
N ASN A 665 22.55 15.88 -2.16
CA ASN A 665 23.53 15.17 -1.34
C ASN A 665 23.49 13.65 -1.62
N ALA A 666 22.29 13.06 -1.72
CA ALA A 666 22.12 11.65 -2.11
C ALA A 666 22.66 11.35 -3.53
N THR A 667 22.44 12.27 -4.47
CA THR A 667 22.92 12.16 -5.85
C THR A 667 24.44 12.25 -5.94
N LEU A 668 25.06 13.21 -5.25
CA LEU A 668 26.52 13.39 -5.21
C LEU A 668 27.24 12.24 -4.50
N HIS A 669 26.64 11.67 -3.44
CA HIS A 669 27.16 10.45 -2.82
C HIS A 669 27.15 9.26 -3.78
N THR A 670 26.09 9.09 -4.57
CA THR A 670 26.01 8.05 -5.59
C THR A 670 27.05 8.24 -6.70
N GLN A 671 27.30 9.50 -7.10
CA GLN A 671 28.32 9.85 -8.10
C GLN A 671 29.74 9.68 -7.57
N LEU A 672 30.01 10.01 -6.30
CA LEU A 672 31.29 9.77 -5.65
C LEU A 672 31.60 8.27 -5.57
N ASP A 673 30.61 7.43 -5.23
CA ASP A 673 30.74 5.97 -5.21
C ASP A 673 31.00 5.38 -6.60
N ALA A 674 30.38 5.95 -7.64
CA ALA A 674 30.62 5.56 -9.03
C ALA A 674 32.01 5.99 -9.53
N ALA A 675 32.47 7.20 -9.18
CA ALA A 675 33.80 7.71 -9.53
C ALA A 675 34.93 6.95 -8.82
N LEU A 676 34.72 6.56 -7.55
CA LEU A 676 35.66 5.73 -6.79
C LEU A 676 35.78 4.31 -7.37
N LYS A 677 34.69 3.75 -7.92
CA LYS A 677 34.73 2.46 -8.65
C LYS A 677 35.44 2.57 -10.00
N ALA A 678 35.32 3.71 -10.69
CA ALA A 678 35.96 3.93 -11.99
C ALA A 678 37.47 4.22 -11.91
N ALA A 679 37.96 4.75 -10.78
CA ALA A 679 39.36 5.13 -10.60
C ALA A 679 40.32 3.98 -10.25
N GLY A 680 39.87 2.72 -10.23
CA GLY A 680 40.75 1.54 -10.14
C GLY A 680 41.53 1.37 -8.82
N GLY A 681 41.27 2.17 -7.78
CA GLY A 681 41.88 2.02 -6.47
C GLY A 681 41.09 1.07 -5.58
N GLY A 682 41.54 -0.18 -5.45
CA GLY A 682 41.06 -1.05 -4.37
C GLY A 682 41.34 -0.37 -3.02
N PRO A 683 40.42 -0.45 -2.03
CA PRO A 683 40.57 0.28 -0.78
C PRO A 683 41.82 -0.21 -0.04
N VAL A 684 42.76 0.70 0.20
CA VAL A 684 43.90 0.46 1.09
C VAL A 684 43.35 0.08 2.47
N LYS A 685 43.87 -1.02 3.02
CA LYS A 685 43.40 -1.56 4.31
C LYS A 685 43.86 -0.65 5.44
N THR A 686 42.91 -0.12 6.21
CA THR A 686 43.10 0.42 7.55
C THR A 686 43.92 -0.61 8.34
N PRO A 687 45.13 -0.26 8.80
CA PRO A 687 45.99 -1.20 9.49
C PRO A 687 45.28 -1.77 10.72
N LYS A 688 45.29 -3.10 10.88
CA LYS A 688 44.79 -3.73 12.11
C LYS A 688 45.59 -3.16 13.29
N PRO A 689 44.95 -2.58 14.30
CA PRO A 689 45.67 -2.03 15.44
C PRO A 689 46.37 -3.16 16.23
N ALA A 690 47.35 -2.81 17.05
CA ALA A 690 47.96 -3.76 17.98
C ALA A 690 46.89 -4.23 18.99
N ILE A 691 46.54 -5.51 18.91
CA ILE A 691 45.54 -6.16 19.75
C ILE A 691 46.23 -7.28 20.51
N THR A 692 46.15 -7.27 21.83
CA THR A 692 46.65 -8.37 22.66
C THR A 692 45.49 -9.32 22.93
N ASP A 693 45.60 -10.57 22.50
CA ASP A 693 44.58 -11.59 22.77
C ASP A 693 44.78 -12.18 24.16
N ILE A 694 43.83 -11.88 25.03
CA ILE A 694 43.74 -12.39 26.40
C ILE A 694 42.45 -13.17 26.62
N SER A 695 41.72 -13.51 25.54
CA SER A 695 40.81 -14.64 25.61
C SER A 695 41.60 -15.87 26.08
N LEU A 696 41.08 -16.99 26.53
CA LEU A 696 41.88 -18.04 27.24
C LEU A 696 42.51 -17.64 28.59
N GLN A 697 43.02 -16.42 28.80
CA GLN A 697 43.58 -15.97 30.08
C GLN A 697 42.48 -15.47 31.04
N LEU A 698 41.35 -14.99 30.49
CA LEU A 698 40.23 -14.50 31.28
C LEU A 698 39.31 -15.63 31.80
N PRO A 699 38.80 -15.50 33.03
CA PRO A 699 37.91 -16.48 33.65
C PRO A 699 36.61 -16.66 32.85
N ARG A 700 36.29 -17.92 32.51
CA ARG A 700 35.12 -18.31 31.70
C ARG A 700 34.64 -19.72 32.04
N LYS A 701 33.38 -20.01 31.73
CA LYS A 701 32.78 -21.34 31.69
C LYS A 701 32.69 -21.78 30.24
N ALA A 702 33.16 -22.98 29.91
CA ALA A 702 33.34 -23.43 28.53
C ALA A 702 32.01 -23.49 27.75
N GLU A 703 30.92 -23.79 28.44
CA GLU A 703 29.57 -23.96 27.90
C GLU A 703 28.80 -22.65 27.65
N SER A 704 29.32 -21.51 28.13
CA SER A 704 28.59 -20.24 28.14
C SER A 704 28.81 -19.38 26.89
N LEU A 705 29.88 -19.60 26.13
CA LEU A 705 30.07 -18.94 24.84
C LEU A 705 29.31 -19.69 23.74
N LYS A 706 28.51 -18.96 22.98
CA LYS A 706 27.74 -19.45 21.83
C LYS A 706 28.37 -18.96 20.54
N THR A 707 28.32 -19.79 19.50
CA THR A 707 28.84 -19.44 18.18
C THR A 707 27.78 -18.71 17.35
N ARG A 708 28.19 -17.66 16.64
CA ARG A 708 27.37 -16.96 15.62
C ARG A 708 28.08 -16.93 14.26
N PRO A 709 27.33 -16.92 13.13
CA PRO A 709 27.91 -16.62 11.83
C PRO A 709 28.43 -15.17 11.76
N VAL A 710 29.64 -14.97 11.22
CA VAL A 710 30.25 -13.63 11.11
C VAL A 710 29.43 -12.69 10.20
N GLN A 711 28.65 -13.24 9.26
CA GLN A 711 27.74 -12.51 8.38
C GLN A 711 26.54 -11.89 9.12
N GLN A 712 26.27 -12.31 10.36
CA GLN A 712 25.22 -11.75 11.22
C GLN A 712 25.64 -10.40 11.84
N ILE A 713 26.91 -10.02 11.74
CA ILE A 713 27.43 -8.76 12.28
C ILE A 713 26.90 -7.58 11.45
N GLN A 714 26.19 -6.68 12.11
CA GLN A 714 25.62 -5.47 11.52
C GLN A 714 26.06 -4.19 12.23
N TYR A 715 26.63 -4.29 13.44
CA TYR A 715 26.93 -3.14 14.29
C TYR A 715 28.28 -3.23 15.00
N ILE A 716 28.89 -2.07 15.25
CA ILE A 716 29.92 -1.91 16.28
C ILE A 716 29.24 -1.26 17.48
N VAL A 717 29.28 -1.92 18.64
CA VAL A 717 28.53 -1.52 19.83
C VAL A 717 29.46 -1.09 20.94
N LEU A 718 29.46 0.21 21.24
CA LEU A 718 30.29 0.80 22.29
C LEU A 718 29.61 0.64 23.65
N ASN A 719 30.42 0.17 24.61
CA ASN A 719 30.08 0.01 26.01
C ASN A 719 31.12 0.76 26.87
N HIS A 720 30.77 1.12 28.10
CA HIS A 720 31.73 1.46 29.15
C HIS A 720 31.71 0.42 30.25
N THR A 721 32.72 0.41 31.13
CA THR A 721 32.77 -0.51 32.26
C THR A 721 32.03 0.01 33.50
N ALA A 722 31.64 1.29 33.50
CA ALA A 722 30.96 1.98 34.61
C ALA A 722 31.76 2.00 35.92
N VAL A 723 33.05 1.67 35.88
CA VAL A 723 33.98 1.69 37.01
C VAL A 723 35.22 2.48 36.63
N ASP A 724 36.07 2.77 37.62
CA ASP A 724 37.33 3.47 37.40
C ASP A 724 38.19 2.77 36.32
N PRO A 725 38.84 3.51 35.40
CA PRO A 725 39.66 2.94 34.33
C PRO A 725 40.87 2.13 34.83
N SER A 726 41.27 2.27 36.09
CA SER A 726 42.31 1.43 36.72
C SER A 726 41.84 0.02 37.05
N VAL A 727 40.53 -0.26 36.98
CA VAL A 727 40.00 -1.60 37.20
C VAL A 727 40.31 -2.48 35.98
N GLY A 728 41.24 -3.43 36.17
CA GLY A 728 41.68 -4.37 35.14
C GLY A 728 40.58 -5.28 34.59
N VAL A 729 40.77 -5.68 33.33
CA VAL A 729 39.84 -6.50 32.55
C VAL A 729 39.58 -7.88 33.18
N GLU A 730 40.53 -8.42 33.95
CA GLU A 730 40.40 -9.69 34.67
C GLU A 730 39.30 -9.61 35.73
N ARG A 731 39.19 -8.47 36.42
CA ARG A 731 38.17 -8.24 37.45
C ARG A 731 36.78 -8.05 36.82
N ILE A 732 36.71 -7.39 35.67
CA ILE A 732 35.48 -7.27 34.87
C ILE A 732 35.05 -8.64 34.34
N ALA A 733 35.99 -9.43 33.83
CA ALA A 733 35.74 -10.78 33.36
C ALA A 733 35.25 -11.70 34.48
N ALA A 734 35.85 -11.64 35.68
CA ALA A 734 35.40 -12.41 36.83
C ALA A 734 33.96 -12.06 37.24
N ALA A 735 33.61 -10.76 37.22
CA ALA A 735 32.25 -10.32 37.48
C ALA A 735 31.26 -10.80 36.39
N HIS A 736 31.65 -10.72 35.11
CA HIS A 736 30.83 -11.17 34.00
C HIS A 736 30.69 -12.69 33.93
N GLN A 737 31.71 -13.46 34.33
CA GLN A 737 31.64 -14.91 34.41
C GLN A 737 30.55 -15.38 35.37
N GLN A 738 30.34 -14.68 36.49
CA GLN A 738 29.26 -15.04 37.41
C GLN A 738 27.87 -14.84 36.80
N ARG A 739 27.70 -13.80 35.98
CA ARG A 739 26.41 -13.42 35.41
C ARG A 739 26.09 -14.10 34.08
N TRP A 740 27.08 -14.20 33.19
CA TRP A 740 26.93 -14.64 31.81
C TRP A 740 27.87 -15.80 31.44
N GLY A 741 28.64 -16.30 32.41
CA GLY A 741 29.56 -17.41 32.20
C GLY A 741 30.84 -17.05 31.45
N ALA A 742 30.90 -15.93 30.74
CA ALA A 742 32.12 -15.34 30.19
C ALA A 742 31.99 -13.81 30.10
N ILE A 743 33.08 -13.11 29.81
CA ILE A 743 33.03 -11.67 29.55
C ILE A 743 32.17 -11.38 28.31
N LEU A 744 31.32 -10.36 28.37
CA LEU A 744 30.36 -10.03 27.31
C LEU A 744 31.01 -9.45 26.04
N TYR A 745 32.12 -8.74 26.20
CA TYR A 745 32.73 -7.95 25.12
C TYR A 745 33.59 -8.82 24.21
N GLN A 746 33.74 -8.45 22.94
CA GLN A 746 34.75 -9.03 22.05
C GLN A 746 36.08 -8.29 22.23
N TYR A 747 36.03 -6.96 22.41
CA TYR A 747 37.21 -6.14 22.67
C TYR A 747 37.03 -5.26 23.92
N PHE A 748 38.15 -4.97 24.57
CA PHE A 748 38.25 -4.11 25.74
C PHE A 748 39.37 -3.09 25.52
N ILE A 749 39.11 -1.82 25.84
CA ILE A 749 40.07 -0.72 25.70
C ILE A 749 40.41 -0.22 27.12
N ALA A 750 41.65 -0.46 27.55
CA ALA A 750 42.12 -0.09 28.89
C ALA A 750 42.29 1.43 29.06
N GLY A 751 42.50 1.89 30.29
CA GLY A 751 42.65 3.32 30.63
C GLY A 751 43.75 4.05 29.84
N ASP A 752 44.82 3.33 29.50
CA ASP A 752 45.97 3.80 28.72
C ASP A 752 45.78 3.69 27.19
N GLY A 753 44.65 3.13 26.74
CA GLY A 753 44.35 2.92 25.33
C GLY A 753 44.83 1.58 24.75
N ALA A 754 45.34 0.65 25.57
CA ALA A 754 45.65 -0.71 25.10
C ALA A 754 44.37 -1.45 24.66
N ILE A 755 44.42 -2.12 23.50
CA ILE A 755 43.28 -2.88 22.96
C ILE A 755 43.50 -4.37 23.25
N LEU A 756 42.55 -4.95 23.96
CA LEU A 756 42.58 -6.33 24.42
C LEU A 756 41.43 -7.10 23.75
N GLN A 757 41.73 -8.21 23.08
CA GLN A 757 40.69 -9.13 22.62
C GLN A 757 40.33 -10.07 23.76
N THR A 758 39.04 -10.15 24.06
CA THR A 758 38.53 -10.83 25.27
C THR A 758 37.70 -12.07 24.92
N ASN A 759 37.10 -12.10 23.72
CA ASN A 759 36.51 -13.26 23.08
C ASN A 759 36.77 -13.25 21.56
N ALA A 760 36.61 -14.41 20.91
CA ALA A 760 36.61 -14.50 19.45
C ALA A 760 35.38 -13.79 18.84
N LEU A 761 35.48 -13.32 17.59
CA LEU A 761 34.42 -12.54 16.92
C LEU A 761 33.14 -13.33 16.69
N ASP A 762 33.26 -14.64 16.51
CA ASP A 762 32.17 -15.60 16.34
C ASP A 762 31.63 -16.11 17.69
N GLN A 763 32.21 -15.70 18.82
CA GLN A 763 31.78 -16.12 20.16
C GLN A 763 31.07 -14.98 20.91
N ILE A 764 29.86 -15.28 21.38
CA ILE A 764 29.00 -14.35 22.12
C ILE A 764 28.44 -15.01 23.38
N VAL A 765 28.05 -14.22 24.37
CA VAL A 765 27.48 -14.73 25.63
C VAL A 765 25.95 -14.84 25.60
N ASP A 766 25.27 -14.10 24.72
CA ASP A 766 23.82 -14.07 24.62
C ASP A 766 23.35 -13.85 23.16
N PRO A 767 22.84 -14.88 22.47
CA PRO A 767 22.32 -14.75 21.11
C PRO A 767 20.95 -14.05 21.03
N ASN A 768 20.27 -13.83 22.15
CA ASN A 768 18.91 -13.27 22.17
C ASN A 768 18.89 -11.74 22.22
N GLN A 769 20.02 -11.12 22.56
CA GLN A 769 20.16 -9.67 22.60
C GLN A 769 20.69 -9.18 21.25
N PRO A 770 19.95 -8.39 20.45
CA PRO A 770 20.37 -8.01 19.09
C PRO A 770 21.72 -7.28 19.04
N TRP A 771 22.00 -6.42 20.03
CA TRP A 771 23.27 -5.71 20.15
C TRP A 771 24.44 -6.61 20.57
N VAL A 772 24.17 -7.80 21.10
CA VAL A 772 25.16 -8.85 21.39
C VAL A 772 25.28 -9.81 20.19
N ALA A 773 24.17 -10.27 19.64
CA ALA A 773 24.12 -11.22 18.53
C ALA A 773 24.63 -10.65 17.21
N GLN A 774 24.27 -9.40 16.90
CA GLN A 774 24.63 -8.71 15.65
C GLN A 774 25.72 -7.65 15.86
N GLY A 775 26.18 -7.45 17.10
CA GLY A 775 27.17 -6.43 17.44
C GLY A 775 28.56 -6.98 17.74
N ILE A 776 29.60 -6.27 17.29
CA ILE A 776 30.95 -6.40 17.87
C ILE A 776 31.00 -5.49 19.10
N ASN A 777 30.97 -6.09 20.29
CA ASN A 777 30.87 -5.36 21.53
C ASN A 777 32.25 -4.93 22.02
N ILE A 778 32.44 -3.61 22.13
CA ILE A 778 33.70 -2.99 22.56
C ILE A 778 33.43 -2.27 23.88
N ALA A 779 34.12 -2.66 24.95
CA ALA A 779 34.08 -1.92 26.21
C ALA A 779 35.26 -0.96 26.33
N VAL A 780 34.97 0.28 26.71
CA VAL A 780 35.97 1.29 27.05
C VAL A 780 36.04 1.41 28.57
N ALA A 781 37.22 1.20 29.15
CA ALA A 781 37.41 1.22 30.60
C ALA A 781 37.15 2.61 31.17
N GLY A 782 36.17 2.75 32.05
CA GLY A 782 35.82 4.03 32.67
C GLY A 782 34.32 4.19 32.92
N ASN A 783 34.00 5.26 33.64
CA ASN A 783 32.63 5.71 33.87
C ASN A 783 32.39 7.06 33.17
N PHE A 784 31.82 7.01 31.97
CA PHE A 784 31.59 8.19 31.13
C PHE A 784 30.22 8.84 31.31
N THR A 785 29.67 8.74 32.53
CA THR A 785 28.41 9.40 32.89
C THR A 785 28.60 10.92 32.97
N ALA A 786 29.68 11.38 33.59
CA ALA A 786 30.01 12.81 33.71
C ALA A 786 31.19 13.24 32.80
N GLU A 787 32.06 12.30 32.44
CA GLU A 787 33.29 12.57 31.69
C GLU A 787 33.28 11.85 30.34
N THR A 788 34.22 12.20 29.46
CA THR A 788 34.43 11.52 28.18
C THR A 788 35.67 10.62 28.28
N PRO A 789 35.80 9.57 27.45
CA PRO A 789 37.01 8.76 27.43
C PRO A 789 38.25 9.61 27.17
N SER A 790 39.40 9.15 27.69
CA SER A 790 40.67 9.85 27.49
C SER A 790 41.03 9.91 26.00
N ALA A 791 41.92 10.82 25.61
CA ALA A 791 42.37 10.91 24.21
C ALA A 791 42.96 9.58 23.72
N ALA A 792 43.76 8.90 24.55
CA ALA A 792 44.33 7.60 24.21
C ALA A 792 43.26 6.52 23.98
N GLN A 793 42.19 6.53 24.79
CA GLN A 793 41.06 5.62 24.65
C GLN A 793 40.22 5.91 23.41
N LEU A 794 39.95 7.19 23.13
CA LEU A 794 39.25 7.61 21.91
C LEU A 794 40.04 7.24 20.65
N ASP A 795 41.36 7.41 20.67
CA ASP A 795 42.23 7.05 19.54
C ASP A 795 42.29 5.54 19.33
N ALA A 796 42.36 4.76 20.41
CA ALA A 796 42.28 3.30 20.35
C ALA A 796 40.92 2.82 19.83
N ALA A 797 39.82 3.39 20.33
CA ALA A 797 38.46 3.08 19.88
C ALA A 797 38.27 3.44 18.41
N ALA A 798 38.82 4.57 17.97
CA ALA A 798 38.77 5.00 16.58
C ALA A 798 39.54 4.05 15.66
N ARG A 799 40.79 3.68 16.01
CA ARG A 799 41.58 2.72 15.22
C ARG A 799 40.92 1.35 15.13
N LEU A 800 40.41 0.84 16.25
CA LEU A 800 39.70 -0.44 16.30
C LEU A 800 38.42 -0.40 15.47
N SER A 801 37.60 0.64 15.63
CA SER A 801 36.34 0.77 14.91
C SER A 801 36.57 0.96 13.41
N ALA A 802 37.56 1.76 13.00
CA ALA A 802 37.90 1.98 11.59
C ALA A 802 38.31 0.67 10.89
N TRP A 803 39.17 -0.14 11.54
CA TRP A 803 39.56 -1.45 11.02
C TRP A 803 38.36 -2.41 10.93
N LEU A 804 37.53 -2.49 11.99
CA LEU A 804 36.36 -3.38 12.02
C LEU A 804 35.28 -2.99 11.01
N LEU A 805 35.05 -1.69 10.79
CA LEU A 805 34.11 -1.21 9.77
C LEU A 805 34.54 -1.69 8.39
N GLN A 806 35.83 -1.61 8.07
CA GLN A 806 36.35 -2.06 6.79
C GLN A 806 36.32 -3.60 6.64
N GLU A 807 36.75 -4.32 7.68
CA GLU A 807 36.81 -5.80 7.65
C GLU A 807 35.41 -6.41 7.45
N HIS A 808 34.39 -5.83 8.09
CA HIS A 808 33.01 -6.32 8.04
C HIS A 808 32.11 -5.56 7.06
N ARG A 809 32.67 -4.68 6.23
CA ARG A 809 31.94 -3.87 5.23
C ARG A 809 30.78 -3.06 5.83
N LEU A 810 30.95 -2.57 7.05
CA LEU A 810 30.00 -1.73 7.77
C LEU A 810 30.29 -0.25 7.50
N ARG A 811 29.27 0.60 7.67
CA ARG A 811 29.36 2.05 7.47
C ARG A 811 29.42 2.79 8.80
N LEU A 812 29.79 4.07 8.78
CA LEU A 812 29.85 4.92 9.98
C LEU A 812 28.51 4.95 10.74
N GLU A 813 27.37 4.88 10.05
CA GLU A 813 26.04 4.80 10.67
C GLU A 813 25.80 3.52 11.50
N ASN A 814 26.62 2.48 11.31
CA ASN A 814 26.57 1.22 12.06
C ASN A 814 27.31 1.27 13.40
N VAL A 815 27.98 2.39 13.74
CA VAL A 815 28.64 2.60 15.04
C VAL A 815 27.62 3.17 16.03
N LYS A 816 27.28 2.40 17.06
CA LYS A 816 26.23 2.72 18.03
C LYS A 816 26.68 2.44 19.46
N GLY A 817 26.12 3.16 20.42
CA GLY A 817 26.26 2.84 21.84
C GLY A 817 25.21 1.82 22.26
N VAL A 818 25.47 1.02 23.29
CA VAL A 818 24.47 0.07 23.79
C VAL A 818 23.17 0.75 24.26
N SER A 819 23.24 2.01 24.73
CA SER A 819 22.09 2.87 25.03
C SER A 819 21.14 3.13 23.84
N GLU A 820 21.60 2.91 22.60
CA GLU A 820 20.79 3.06 21.38
C GLU A 820 20.00 1.80 21.03
N PHE A 821 20.25 0.68 21.73
CA PHE A 821 19.54 -0.58 21.54
C PHE A 821 18.69 -0.97 22.75
N ILE A 822 19.17 -0.65 23.96
CA ILE A 822 18.51 -0.96 25.21
C ILE A 822 18.61 0.24 26.15
N ASN A 823 17.69 0.33 27.11
CA ASN A 823 17.78 1.35 28.15
C ASN A 823 19.00 1.05 29.04
N SER A 824 20.13 1.69 28.73
CA SER A 824 21.43 1.49 29.38
C SER A 824 22.13 2.83 29.53
N GLN A 825 22.81 3.02 30.67
CA GLN A 825 23.68 4.18 30.90
C GLN A 825 25.02 4.07 30.18
N SER A 826 25.33 2.88 29.64
CA SER A 826 26.52 2.62 28.84
C SER A 826 26.26 3.02 27.37
N PRO A 827 27.22 3.65 26.67
CA PRO A 827 28.61 3.84 27.08
C PRO A 827 28.86 5.15 27.84
N GLY A 828 27.81 5.78 28.39
CA GLY A 828 27.85 6.97 29.25
C GLY A 828 26.76 7.97 28.88
N LEU A 829 26.22 8.74 29.83
CA LEU A 829 25.29 9.85 29.52
C LEU A 829 25.90 10.83 28.49
N GLN A 830 27.23 11.03 28.54
CA GLN A 830 27.93 11.91 27.61
C GLN A 830 27.95 11.40 26.15
N TRP A 831 27.43 10.19 25.87
CA TRP A 831 27.44 9.56 24.54
C TRP A 831 26.60 10.33 23.52
N LEU A 832 25.32 10.56 23.82
CA LEU A 832 24.37 11.33 22.99
C LEU A 832 24.03 12.69 23.59
N GLN A 833 24.31 12.89 24.88
CA GLN A 833 23.97 14.10 25.63
C GLN A 833 25.26 14.76 26.14
N GLY A 834 25.19 16.00 26.60
CA GLY A 834 26.36 16.72 27.12
C GLY A 834 27.48 16.88 26.08
N LYS A 835 28.67 16.35 26.35
CA LYS A 835 29.86 16.47 25.47
C LYS A 835 29.78 15.64 24.17
N GLN A 836 28.72 14.84 23.99
CA GLN A 836 28.42 14.09 22.76
C GLN A 836 29.63 13.35 22.18
N TRP A 837 30.29 12.52 23.00
CA TRP A 837 31.53 11.89 22.56
C TRP A 837 31.36 10.84 21.44
N LYS A 838 30.12 10.48 21.08
CA LYS A 838 29.81 9.81 19.81
C LYS A 838 30.32 10.62 18.61
N ASN A 839 30.08 11.92 18.59
CA ASN A 839 30.51 12.79 17.50
C ASN A 839 32.04 12.90 17.45
N LEU A 840 32.68 12.95 18.62
CA LEU A 840 34.14 12.96 18.75
C LEU A 840 34.76 11.65 18.23
N LEU A 841 34.16 10.50 18.56
CA LEU A 841 34.61 9.19 18.08
C LEU A 841 34.43 9.05 16.57
N LEU A 842 33.26 9.42 16.02
CA LEU A 842 32.99 9.36 14.58
C LEU A 842 33.96 10.25 13.79
N ALA A 843 34.25 11.45 14.28
CA ALA A 843 35.25 12.33 13.68
C ALA A 843 36.65 11.70 13.67
N ARG A 844 37.07 11.05 14.77
CA ARG A 844 38.38 10.36 14.85
C ARG A 844 38.43 9.10 13.98
N ILE A 845 37.34 8.34 13.85
CA ILE A 845 37.25 7.20 12.93
C ILE A 845 37.47 7.67 11.49
N ALA A 846 36.83 8.78 11.11
CA ALA A 846 37.00 9.37 9.79
C ALA A 846 38.45 9.82 9.54
N GLU A 847 39.11 10.42 10.53
CA GLU A 847 40.52 10.81 10.42
C GLU A 847 41.47 9.59 10.35
N VAL A 848 41.19 8.49 11.06
CA VAL A 848 41.97 7.23 10.91
C VAL A 848 41.79 6.63 9.52
N GLN A 849 40.55 6.59 9.01
CA GLN A 849 40.26 6.11 7.65
C GLN A 849 40.92 6.99 6.58
N LYS A 850 41.07 8.29 6.85
CA LYS A 850 41.75 9.26 5.98
C LYS A 850 43.27 9.16 6.05
N ALA A 851 43.85 8.94 7.23
CA ALA A 851 45.30 8.77 7.44
C ALA A 851 45.84 7.43 6.92
N ALA A 852 44.99 6.43 6.70
CA ALA A 852 45.33 5.17 6.04
C ALA A 852 45.58 5.32 4.51
N THR A 853 45.48 6.54 3.98
CA THR A 853 45.85 6.89 2.61
C THR A 853 47.29 7.39 2.59
N PRO A 854 48.24 6.76 1.88
CA PRO A 854 49.57 7.36 1.72
C PRO A 854 49.45 8.68 0.97
N SER A 855 50.19 9.69 1.42
CA SER A 855 50.62 10.79 0.57
C SER A 855 51.43 10.19 -0.58
N SER A 856 50.81 10.04 -1.74
CA SER A 856 51.50 9.84 -3.01
C SER A 856 51.05 10.94 -3.94
N ASP A 857 52.02 11.71 -4.43
CA ASP A 857 51.95 12.66 -5.54
C ASP A 857 51.46 11.99 -6.84
N GLY A 858 50.22 11.52 -6.84
CA GLY A 858 49.50 11.05 -8.01
C GLY A 858 48.24 11.87 -8.08
N THR A 859 48.17 12.74 -9.08
CA THR A 859 47.04 13.60 -9.44
C THR A 859 45.72 12.91 -9.14
N GLU A 860 45.11 13.25 -7.99
CA GLU A 860 43.71 12.92 -7.69
C GLU A 860 42.92 13.43 -8.89
N SER A 861 42.17 12.55 -9.55
CA SER A 861 41.30 12.98 -10.66
C SER A 861 40.51 14.18 -10.17
N GLY A 862 40.65 15.33 -10.85
CA GLY A 862 40.09 16.60 -10.39
C GLY A 862 38.59 16.52 -10.07
N LEU A 863 37.90 15.52 -10.65
CA LEU A 863 36.52 15.18 -10.39
C LEU A 863 36.26 14.66 -8.96
N VAL A 864 37.13 13.79 -8.41
CA VAL A 864 36.95 13.21 -7.06
C VAL A 864 37.23 14.25 -5.97
N ALA A 865 38.23 15.10 -6.18
CA ALA A 865 38.54 16.21 -5.29
C ALA A 865 37.41 17.27 -5.29
N ALA A 866 36.88 17.59 -6.48
CA ALA A 866 35.77 18.53 -6.65
C ALA A 866 34.48 18.02 -5.98
N LEU A 867 34.08 16.77 -6.23
CA LEU A 867 32.88 16.17 -5.64
C LEU A 867 32.95 16.11 -4.11
N ARG A 868 34.12 15.80 -3.53
CA ARG A 868 34.32 15.80 -2.08
C ARG A 868 34.26 17.20 -1.47
N ALA A 869 34.74 18.22 -2.18
CA ALA A 869 34.64 19.61 -1.73
C ALA A 869 33.18 20.09 -1.76
N GLU A 870 32.45 19.72 -2.81
CA GLU A 870 31.04 20.08 -3.01
C GLU A 870 30.13 19.44 -1.95
N ILE A 871 30.34 18.17 -1.61
CA ILE A 871 29.60 17.50 -0.52
C ILE A 871 29.82 18.20 0.83
N ARG A 872 31.06 18.59 1.14
CA ARG A 872 31.36 19.33 2.39
C ARG A 872 30.68 20.69 2.43
N GLN A 873 30.64 21.39 1.30
CA GLN A 873 30.00 22.72 1.19
C GLN A 873 28.48 22.64 1.35
N LEU A 874 27.85 21.57 0.83
CA LEU A 874 26.42 21.33 0.97
C LEU A 874 26.03 20.93 2.39
N GLN A 875 26.84 20.09 3.05
CA GLN A 875 26.62 19.72 4.45
C GLN A 875 26.73 20.92 5.41
N ALA A 876 27.68 21.82 5.15
CA ALA A 876 27.80 23.08 5.90
C ALA A 876 26.59 24.00 5.68
N SER A 877 26.11 24.10 4.43
CA SER A 877 24.92 24.87 4.09
C SER A 877 23.64 24.34 4.76
N LEU A 878 23.50 23.02 4.87
CA LEU A 878 22.36 22.38 5.55
C LEU A 878 22.34 22.68 7.06
N ALA A 879 23.49 22.55 7.72
CA ALA A 879 23.62 22.88 9.14
C ALA A 879 23.33 24.36 9.43
N GLN A 880 23.75 25.25 8.52
CA GLN A 880 23.49 26.68 8.61
C GLN A 880 22.00 27.02 8.39
N ALA A 881 21.32 26.34 7.47
CA ALA A 881 19.88 26.48 7.28
C ALA A 881 19.09 26.04 8.52
N GLN A 882 19.49 24.93 9.14
CA GLN A 882 18.89 24.42 10.38
C GLN A 882 19.10 25.38 11.56
N ALA A 883 20.29 25.96 11.71
CA ALA A 883 20.57 26.97 12.71
C ALA A 883 19.76 28.27 12.49
N THR A 884 19.54 28.65 11.24
CA THR A 884 18.72 29.81 10.87
C THR A 884 17.25 29.61 11.24
N VAL A 885 16.70 28.41 11.04
CA VAL A 885 15.34 28.04 11.48
C VAL A 885 15.21 28.14 13.00
N ALA A 886 16.20 27.66 13.75
CA ALA A 886 16.21 27.76 15.21
C ALA A 886 16.28 29.22 15.69
N SER A 887 17.08 30.06 15.03
CA SER A 887 17.17 31.50 15.33
C SER A 887 15.87 32.25 15.04
N LEU A 888 15.23 31.98 13.90
CA LEU A 888 13.95 32.60 13.53
C LEU A 888 12.81 32.16 14.45
N THR A 889 12.89 30.94 14.98
CA THR A 889 11.96 30.41 15.99
C THR A 889 12.12 31.16 17.32
N ALA A 890 13.36 31.39 17.76
CA ALA A 890 13.66 32.19 18.95
C ALA A 890 13.28 33.67 18.79
N GLU A 891 13.41 34.22 17.58
CA GLU A 891 13.03 35.60 17.27
C GLU A 891 11.51 35.78 17.17
N ARG A 892 10.78 34.79 16.62
CA ARG A 892 9.32 34.70 16.72
C ARG A 892 8.88 34.74 18.16
N ASP A 893 9.46 33.91 19.03
CA ASP A 893 9.08 33.84 20.44
C ASP A 893 9.40 35.13 21.21
N ARG A 894 10.51 35.79 20.85
CA ARG A 894 10.84 37.14 21.34
C ARG A 894 9.86 38.22 20.90
N LEU A 895 9.46 38.22 19.63
CA LEU A 895 8.51 39.19 19.07
C LEU A 895 7.10 38.96 19.63
N GLN A 896 6.72 37.70 19.87
CA GLN A 896 5.46 37.32 20.50
C GLN A 896 5.39 37.74 21.97
N ALA A 897 6.54 37.81 22.65
CA ALA A 897 6.66 38.41 23.99
C ALA A 897 6.66 39.96 23.97
N GLN A 898 6.86 40.60 22.81
CA GLN A 898 6.95 42.06 22.66
C GLN A 898 5.68 42.74 22.14
N VAL A 899 4.68 41.98 21.66
CA VAL A 899 3.35 42.50 21.21
C VAL A 899 2.50 43.07 22.37
N GLY A 900 3.12 43.40 23.50
CA GLY A 900 2.49 44.02 24.68
C GLY A 900 2.66 45.54 24.84
N LYS A 901 3.53 46.28 24.11
CA LYS A 901 3.69 47.76 24.27
C LYS A 901 4.21 48.48 23.01
N PRO A 902 3.93 49.79 22.80
CA PRO A 902 4.06 50.44 21.48
C PRO A 902 5.33 51.32 21.26
N SER A 903 5.73 51.36 19.97
CA SER A 903 6.32 52.49 19.17
C SER A 903 7.83 52.62 18.91
N ALA A 904 8.11 53.30 17.78
CA ALA A 904 9.36 53.85 17.21
C ALA A 904 10.28 52.93 16.38
N ASN A 905 9.96 52.64 15.10
CA ASN A 905 10.94 52.06 14.14
C ASN A 905 10.59 52.21 12.63
N GLU A 906 9.73 53.16 12.26
CA GLU A 906 9.15 53.24 10.91
C GLU A 906 10.15 53.65 9.81
N ALA A 907 11.14 54.49 10.14
CA ALA A 907 12.14 54.98 9.17
C ALA A 907 13.22 53.92 8.82
N SER A 908 13.59 53.07 9.77
CA SER A 908 14.55 51.97 9.54
C SER A 908 13.96 50.86 8.67
N LEU A 909 12.65 50.66 8.74
CA LEU A 909 11.93 49.64 7.98
C LEU A 909 11.82 50.01 6.49
N GLN A 910 11.62 51.29 6.16
CA GLN A 910 11.57 51.74 4.76
C GLN A 910 12.91 51.54 4.03
N GLN A 911 14.04 51.76 4.71
CA GLN A 911 15.36 51.55 4.12
C GLN A 911 15.65 50.06 3.88
N GLN A 912 15.21 49.18 4.78
CA GLN A 912 15.35 47.72 4.62
C GLN A 912 14.46 47.16 3.50
N VAL A 913 13.26 47.71 3.29
CA VAL A 913 12.37 47.30 2.20
C VAL A 913 12.97 47.62 0.83
N GLN A 914 13.63 48.78 0.67
CA GLN A 914 14.33 49.13 -0.56
C GLN A 914 15.53 48.19 -0.84
N THR A 915 16.32 47.86 0.18
CA THR A 915 17.45 46.92 0.05
C THR A 915 16.97 45.52 -0.32
N LEU A 916 15.90 45.03 0.31
CA LEU A 916 15.32 43.72 0.03
C LEU A 916 14.70 43.65 -1.38
N SER A 917 14.10 44.74 -1.86
CA SER A 917 13.57 44.81 -3.22
C SER A 917 14.66 44.72 -4.27
N GLN A 918 15.83 45.33 -4.04
CA GLN A 918 16.98 45.21 -4.93
C GLN A 918 17.59 43.80 -4.89
N GLN A 919 17.68 43.18 -3.73
CA GLN A 919 18.17 41.80 -3.58
C GLN A 919 17.27 40.79 -4.30
N ASN A 920 15.95 40.98 -4.25
CA ASN A 920 15.00 40.10 -4.91
C ASN A 920 15.10 40.18 -6.45
N GLN A 921 15.37 41.38 -6.99
CA GLN A 921 15.62 41.56 -8.44
C GLN A 921 16.95 40.94 -8.90
N THR A 922 17.95 40.80 -8.00
CA THR A 922 19.19 40.08 -8.28
C THR A 922 18.95 38.58 -8.27
N LEU A 923 18.24 38.06 -7.26
CA LEU A 923 17.91 36.63 -7.16
C LEU A 923 17.06 36.12 -8.32
N VAL A 924 16.14 36.94 -8.85
CA VAL A 924 15.37 36.60 -10.06
C VAL A 924 16.26 36.49 -11.30
N ARG A 925 17.29 37.34 -11.41
CA ARG A 925 18.28 37.25 -12.49
C ARG A 925 19.16 36.02 -12.33
N ASP A 926 19.60 35.71 -11.11
CA ASP A 926 20.42 34.53 -10.82
C ASP A 926 19.65 33.22 -11.05
N LYS A 927 18.36 33.17 -10.68
CA LYS A 927 17.46 32.05 -11.00
C LYS A 927 17.34 31.83 -12.50
N THR A 928 17.24 32.91 -13.27
CA THR A 928 17.14 32.84 -14.74
C THR A 928 18.44 32.33 -15.34
N ALA A 929 19.59 32.81 -14.86
CA ALA A 929 20.92 32.34 -15.29
C ALA A 929 21.15 30.87 -14.92
N LEU A 930 20.78 30.44 -13.72
CA LEU A 930 20.88 29.05 -13.26
C LEU A 930 19.96 28.13 -14.05
N THR A 931 18.76 28.59 -14.44
CA THR A 931 17.85 27.83 -15.30
C THR A 931 18.44 27.63 -16.69
N GLN A 932 19.12 28.64 -17.25
CA GLN A 932 19.85 28.51 -18.51
C GLN A 932 21.06 27.58 -18.39
N GLN A 933 21.80 27.63 -17.28
CA GLN A 933 22.92 26.72 -17.01
C GLN A 933 22.46 25.27 -16.81
N LEU A 934 21.32 25.05 -16.15
CA LEU A 934 20.70 23.73 -15.99
C LEU A 934 20.25 23.16 -17.34
N SER A 935 19.69 24.00 -18.20
CA SER A 935 19.34 23.62 -19.58
C SER A 935 20.59 23.21 -20.37
N ALA A 936 21.68 23.99 -20.29
CA ALA A 936 22.95 23.68 -20.94
C ALA A 936 23.58 22.39 -20.41
N ALA A 937 23.61 22.19 -19.09
CA ALA A 937 24.13 20.97 -18.47
C ALA A 937 23.28 19.73 -18.80
N THR A 938 21.97 19.90 -18.97
CA THR A 938 21.06 18.82 -19.40
C THR A 938 21.34 18.44 -20.86
N GLN A 939 21.59 19.41 -21.73
CA GLN A 939 22.00 19.17 -23.12
C GLN A 939 23.38 18.51 -23.20
N GLU A 940 24.33 18.91 -22.34
CA GLU A 940 25.67 18.31 -22.28
C GLU A 940 25.64 16.87 -21.73
N SER A 941 24.79 16.60 -20.73
CA SER A 941 24.52 15.24 -20.23
C SER A 941 23.90 14.34 -21.30
N ALA A 942 22.96 14.87 -22.10
CA ALA A 942 22.39 14.13 -23.23
C ALA A 942 23.46 13.81 -24.30
N ALA A 943 24.35 14.77 -24.60
CA ALA A 943 25.46 14.58 -25.54
C ALA A 943 26.51 13.58 -25.01
N LEU A 944 26.83 13.60 -23.71
CA LEU A 944 27.72 12.64 -23.06
C LEU A 944 27.13 11.23 -23.05
N ASN A 945 25.83 11.08 -22.76
CA ASN A 945 25.14 9.79 -22.84
C ASN A 945 25.12 9.23 -24.26
N GLN A 946 24.94 10.08 -25.27
CA GLN A 946 25.07 9.67 -26.66
C GLN A 946 26.49 9.20 -26.99
N ARG A 947 27.52 9.89 -26.49
CA ARG A 947 28.93 9.53 -26.69
C ARG A 947 29.35 8.26 -25.95
N ILE A 948 28.79 8.01 -24.77
CA ILE A 948 28.92 6.75 -24.03
C ILE A 948 28.30 5.61 -24.84
N ASN A 949 27.10 5.80 -25.41
CA ASN A 949 26.46 4.79 -26.26
C ASN A 949 27.22 4.53 -27.56
N ASP A 950 27.89 5.53 -28.12
CA ASP A 950 28.75 5.38 -29.29
C ASP A 950 30.08 4.66 -28.95
N LEU A 951 30.68 4.95 -27.80
CA LEU A 951 31.84 4.22 -27.28
C LEU A 951 31.51 2.78 -26.91
N LEU A 952 30.34 2.53 -26.31
CA LEU A 952 29.84 1.18 -26.04
C LEU A 952 29.62 0.41 -27.35
N ARG A 953 29.10 1.05 -28.40
CA ARG A 953 29.02 0.46 -29.75
C ARG A 953 30.39 0.13 -30.34
N GLN A 954 31.38 1.00 -30.17
CA GLN A 954 32.75 0.74 -30.65
C GLN A 954 33.43 -0.40 -29.89
N ILE A 955 33.22 -0.50 -28.58
CA ILE A 955 33.71 -1.61 -27.75
C ILE A 955 33.01 -2.93 -28.12
N GLN A 956 31.71 -2.88 -28.40
CA GLN A 956 30.92 -4.05 -28.79
C GLN A 956 31.28 -4.54 -30.21
N HIS A 957 31.57 -3.62 -31.15
CA HIS A 957 32.12 -3.97 -32.47
C HIS A 957 33.55 -4.53 -32.41
N ALA A 958 34.36 -4.11 -31.44
CA ALA A 958 35.71 -4.64 -31.23
C ALA A 958 35.73 -6.03 -30.57
N GLN A 959 34.62 -6.49 -29.99
CA GLN A 959 34.57 -7.71 -29.17
C GLN A 959 33.76 -8.88 -29.77
N THR A 960 33.01 -8.71 -30.87
CA THR A 960 32.16 -9.79 -31.43
C THR A 960 32.32 -9.96 -32.94
N GLY A 961 33.28 -10.79 -33.34
CA GLY A 961 33.35 -11.37 -34.69
C GLY A 961 32.50 -12.66 -34.83
N GLY A 962 31.22 -12.63 -34.46
CA GLY A 962 30.33 -13.81 -34.59
C GLY A 962 28.84 -13.44 -34.67
N ALA A 963 28.12 -14.02 -35.63
CA ALA A 963 26.71 -13.75 -35.92
C ALA A 963 25.76 -14.21 -34.80
N VAL A 964 24.72 -13.40 -34.51
CA VAL A 964 23.71 -13.64 -33.47
C VAL A 964 22.73 -14.75 -33.89
N ALA A 965 22.47 -15.71 -32.99
CA ALA A 965 21.49 -16.77 -33.22
C ALA A 965 20.04 -16.28 -33.05
N VAL A 966 19.17 -16.53 -34.03
CA VAL A 966 17.73 -16.22 -34.02
C VAL A 966 16.99 -17.37 -33.32
N SER A 967 16.24 -17.07 -32.26
CA SER A 967 15.43 -18.06 -31.56
C SER A 967 14.19 -18.48 -32.37
N PRO A 968 13.75 -19.76 -32.31
CA PRO A 968 12.51 -20.21 -32.93
C PRO A 968 11.30 -19.41 -32.42
N PRO A 969 10.33 -19.04 -33.29
CA PRO A 969 9.06 -18.50 -32.82
C PRO A 969 8.23 -19.58 -32.13
N THR A 970 7.23 -19.18 -31.35
CA THR A 970 6.25 -20.12 -30.77
C THR A 970 5.46 -20.79 -31.89
N ILE A 971 5.59 -22.11 -32.00
CA ILE A 971 4.96 -22.94 -33.04
C ILE A 971 4.10 -24.01 -32.37
N SER A 972 2.85 -24.13 -32.80
CA SER A 972 1.95 -25.22 -32.42
C SER A 972 2.07 -26.35 -33.44
N ASP A 973 2.72 -27.45 -33.09
CA ASP A 973 2.84 -28.61 -33.98
C ASP A 973 1.58 -29.47 -33.93
N ILE A 974 0.84 -29.49 -35.04
CA ILE A 974 -0.38 -30.26 -35.21
C ILE A 974 -0.26 -31.29 -36.35
N THR A 975 0.95 -31.53 -36.85
CA THR A 975 1.23 -32.37 -38.03
C THR A 975 0.61 -33.76 -37.94
N ASP A 976 0.60 -34.37 -36.76
CA ASP A 976 0.08 -35.72 -36.54
C ASP A 976 -1.41 -35.77 -36.21
N ARG A 977 -2.05 -34.62 -36.01
CA ARG A 977 -3.49 -34.50 -35.71
C ARG A 977 -4.35 -34.22 -36.95
N LEU A 978 -3.74 -33.68 -38.01
CA LEU A 978 -4.48 -33.26 -39.19
C LEU A 978 -4.96 -34.46 -40.04
N PRO A 979 -6.11 -34.32 -40.72
CA PRO A 979 -6.59 -35.31 -41.70
C PRO A 979 -5.53 -35.64 -42.76
N LYS A 980 -5.36 -36.95 -43.03
CA LYS A 980 -4.47 -37.50 -44.07
C LYS A 980 -5.23 -38.49 -44.94
N HIS A 981 -4.80 -38.68 -46.18
CA HIS A 981 -5.37 -39.70 -47.06
C HIS A 981 -5.03 -41.11 -46.54
N ALA A 982 -5.95 -42.05 -46.70
CA ALA A 982 -5.79 -43.40 -46.14
C ALA A 982 -4.61 -44.18 -46.74
N THR A 983 -4.29 -43.94 -48.01
CA THR A 983 -3.29 -44.72 -48.76
C THR A 983 -2.22 -43.90 -49.47
N LEU A 984 -2.41 -42.58 -49.61
CA LEU A 984 -1.47 -41.72 -50.34
C LEU A 984 -0.53 -41.06 -49.33
N GLN A 985 0.74 -40.96 -49.67
CA GLN A 985 1.77 -40.36 -48.84
C GLN A 985 2.56 -39.33 -49.66
N TYR A 986 3.02 -38.28 -48.98
CA TYR A 986 3.98 -37.37 -49.57
C TYR A 986 5.35 -38.04 -49.65
N GLU A 987 6.09 -37.73 -50.71
CA GLU A 987 7.52 -38.03 -50.77
C GLU A 987 8.28 -37.26 -49.69
N THR A 988 9.51 -37.69 -49.40
CA THR A 988 10.39 -37.02 -48.46
C THR A 988 11.69 -36.59 -49.14
N ARG A 989 12.31 -35.53 -48.60
CA ARG A 989 13.58 -34.97 -49.04
C ARG A 989 14.48 -34.70 -47.84
N THR A 990 15.78 -34.61 -48.07
CA THR A 990 16.73 -34.11 -47.07
C THR A 990 16.68 -32.58 -47.00
N LEU A 991 17.01 -31.99 -45.83
CA LEU A 991 16.87 -30.55 -45.61
C LEU A 991 17.79 -29.69 -46.50
N ASP A 992 18.93 -30.22 -46.95
CA ASP A 992 19.85 -29.55 -47.88
C ASP A 992 19.24 -29.34 -49.28
N LYS A 993 18.18 -30.07 -49.62
CA LYS A 993 17.42 -29.85 -50.87
C LYS A 993 16.52 -28.63 -50.78
N ILE A 994 16.25 -28.11 -49.58
CA ILE A 994 15.45 -26.91 -49.41
C ILE A 994 16.32 -25.69 -49.72
N THR A 995 15.95 -24.97 -50.78
CA THR A 995 16.66 -23.78 -51.24
C THR A 995 15.84 -22.51 -51.08
N HIS A 996 14.50 -22.59 -50.94
CA HIS A 996 13.60 -21.44 -50.88
C HIS A 996 12.52 -21.55 -49.80
N LEU A 997 12.02 -20.39 -49.34
CA LEU A 997 10.75 -20.29 -48.62
C LEU A 997 9.69 -19.76 -49.58
N ALA A 998 8.53 -20.41 -49.62
CA ALA A 998 7.41 -20.04 -50.48
C ALA A 998 6.24 -19.51 -49.64
N PHE A 999 5.97 -18.21 -49.70
CA PHE A 999 4.82 -17.59 -49.04
C PHE A 999 3.54 -17.74 -49.88
N HIS A 1000 2.47 -18.15 -49.21
CA HIS A 1000 1.13 -18.37 -49.76
C HIS A 1000 0.09 -17.55 -49.00
N HIS A 1001 -1.05 -17.32 -49.64
CA HIS A 1001 -2.30 -16.99 -48.96
C HIS A 1001 -3.27 -18.17 -49.04
N SER A 1002 -4.29 -18.21 -48.18
CA SER A 1002 -5.30 -19.27 -48.25
C SER A 1002 -6.36 -19.02 -49.34
N ALA A 1003 -6.47 -17.78 -49.85
CA ALA A 1003 -7.51 -17.34 -50.79
C ALA A 1003 -8.94 -17.60 -50.28
N ALA A 1004 -9.09 -17.67 -48.96
CA ALA A 1004 -10.32 -17.96 -48.25
C ALA A 1004 -10.48 -16.95 -47.10
N PRO A 1005 -11.66 -16.89 -46.46
CA PRO A 1005 -11.85 -16.03 -45.29
C PRO A 1005 -10.75 -16.24 -44.26
N ALA A 1006 -10.32 -15.16 -43.63
CA ALA A 1006 -9.13 -15.17 -42.76
C ALA A 1006 -9.26 -16.11 -41.55
N ASN A 1007 -10.48 -16.48 -41.15
CA ASN A 1007 -10.77 -17.40 -40.05
C ASN A 1007 -10.82 -18.89 -40.46
N ILE A 1008 -10.43 -19.25 -41.69
CA ILE A 1008 -10.34 -20.65 -42.08
C ILE A 1008 -9.18 -21.34 -41.35
N THR A 1009 -9.48 -22.45 -40.70
CA THR A 1009 -8.54 -23.17 -39.82
C THR A 1009 -7.69 -24.18 -40.59
N PRO A 1010 -6.49 -24.57 -40.09
CA PRO A 1010 -5.67 -25.59 -40.74
C PRO A 1010 -6.38 -26.96 -40.87
N ASP A 1011 -7.24 -27.35 -39.92
CA ASP A 1011 -8.06 -28.57 -40.01
C ASP A 1011 -9.04 -28.57 -41.18
N GLN A 1012 -9.66 -27.41 -41.44
CA GLN A 1012 -10.57 -27.23 -42.58
C GLN A 1012 -9.81 -27.29 -43.91
N VAL A 1013 -8.65 -26.64 -43.98
CA VAL A 1013 -7.78 -26.68 -45.17
C VAL A 1013 -7.24 -28.10 -45.42
N ALA A 1014 -6.79 -28.81 -44.38
CA ALA A 1014 -6.35 -30.20 -44.47
C ALA A 1014 -7.49 -31.12 -44.93
N SER A 1015 -8.69 -30.96 -44.36
CA SER A 1015 -9.88 -31.71 -44.75
C SER A 1015 -10.22 -31.49 -46.23
N TYR A 1016 -10.16 -30.26 -46.71
CA TYR A 1016 -10.41 -29.93 -48.11
C TYR A 1016 -9.37 -30.56 -49.04
N HIS A 1017 -8.07 -30.41 -48.75
CA HIS A 1017 -7.01 -31.01 -49.56
C HIS A 1017 -7.14 -32.54 -49.65
N VAL A 1018 -7.48 -33.22 -48.55
CA VAL A 1018 -7.63 -34.68 -48.55
C VAL A 1018 -8.93 -35.12 -49.23
N LYS A 1019 -10.08 -34.54 -48.85
CA LYS A 1019 -11.40 -35.05 -49.25
C LYS A 1019 -11.86 -34.53 -50.62
N ASN A 1020 -11.50 -33.30 -50.97
CA ASN A 1020 -12.00 -32.62 -52.16
C ASN A 1020 -10.95 -32.55 -53.28
N VAL A 1021 -9.66 -32.45 -52.93
CA VAL A 1021 -8.57 -32.39 -53.90
C VAL A 1021 -7.88 -33.75 -54.09
N GLY A 1022 -7.99 -34.66 -53.12
CA GLY A 1022 -7.41 -36.01 -53.20
C GLY A 1022 -5.92 -36.06 -52.87
N TRP A 1023 -5.40 -35.10 -52.10
CA TRP A 1023 -3.98 -35.05 -51.71
C TRP A 1023 -3.68 -35.93 -50.49
N PRO A 1024 -2.41 -36.37 -50.30
CA PRO A 1024 -1.99 -37.10 -49.10
C PRO A 1024 -2.28 -36.40 -47.77
N GLY A 1025 -2.31 -35.06 -47.74
CA GLY A 1025 -2.54 -34.24 -46.55
C GLY A 1025 -2.68 -32.77 -46.90
N ILE A 1026 -2.41 -31.88 -45.94
CA ILE A 1026 -2.35 -30.43 -46.17
C ILE A 1026 -1.14 -30.06 -47.03
N GLY A 1027 -1.29 -29.12 -47.96
CA GLY A 1027 -0.23 -28.74 -48.91
C GLY A 1027 0.92 -27.89 -48.34
N TYR A 1028 0.82 -27.37 -47.12
CA TYR A 1028 1.80 -26.42 -46.55
C TYR A 1028 2.66 -27.06 -45.45
N HIS A 1029 3.72 -26.38 -45.03
CA HIS A 1029 4.55 -26.76 -43.87
C HIS A 1029 4.18 -25.95 -42.64
N TYR A 1030 3.90 -24.65 -42.83
CA TYR A 1030 3.42 -23.77 -41.78
C TYR A 1030 2.15 -23.04 -42.21
N TYR A 1031 1.29 -22.74 -41.23
CA TYR A 1031 0.05 -22.01 -41.40
C TYR A 1031 -0.05 -20.90 -40.34
N ILE A 1032 -0.39 -19.66 -40.75
CA ILE A 1032 -0.43 -18.49 -39.86
C ILE A 1032 -1.83 -17.88 -39.86
N GLU A 1033 -2.51 -17.91 -38.71
CA GLU A 1033 -3.84 -17.34 -38.53
C GLU A 1033 -3.82 -15.80 -38.31
N PRO A 1034 -4.96 -15.08 -38.40
CA PRO A 1034 -5.01 -13.62 -38.32
C PRO A 1034 -4.52 -13.01 -37.00
N ASP A 1035 -4.63 -13.78 -35.92
CA ASP A 1035 -4.11 -13.48 -34.59
C ASP A 1035 -2.61 -13.83 -34.43
N GLY A 1036 -1.97 -14.27 -35.52
CA GLY A 1036 -0.54 -14.56 -35.58
C GLY A 1036 -0.10 -15.88 -34.94
N VAL A 1037 -1.02 -16.77 -34.58
CA VAL A 1037 -0.65 -18.13 -34.17
C VAL A 1037 -0.02 -18.86 -35.36
N ILE A 1038 1.16 -19.46 -35.15
CA ILE A 1038 1.88 -20.25 -36.15
C ILE A 1038 1.63 -21.73 -35.86
N TYR A 1039 1.05 -22.45 -36.81
CA TYR A 1039 0.92 -23.90 -36.78
C TYR A 1039 1.96 -24.54 -37.68
N GLN A 1040 2.66 -25.56 -37.19
CA GLN A 1040 3.37 -26.50 -38.04
C GLN A 1040 2.41 -27.61 -38.44
N VAL A 1041 2.27 -27.81 -39.74
CA VAL A 1041 1.22 -28.65 -40.34
C VAL A 1041 1.79 -29.76 -41.23
N ASN A 1042 3.08 -29.68 -41.60
CA ASN A 1042 3.89 -30.80 -42.11
C ASN A 1042 5.33 -30.69 -41.61
N ARG A 1043 6.07 -31.80 -41.70
CA ARG A 1043 7.51 -31.85 -41.42
C ARG A 1043 8.29 -31.17 -42.56
N LEU A 1044 9.46 -30.60 -42.26
CA LEU A 1044 10.28 -29.90 -43.27
C LEU A 1044 10.81 -30.84 -44.36
N GLU A 1045 10.96 -32.13 -44.04
CA GLU A 1045 11.36 -33.20 -44.93
C GLU A 1045 10.24 -33.59 -45.90
N THR A 1046 8.99 -33.21 -45.64
CA THR A 1046 7.85 -33.56 -46.49
C THR A 1046 7.82 -32.74 -47.77
N VAL A 1047 7.69 -33.39 -48.92
CA VAL A 1047 7.49 -32.73 -50.22
C VAL A 1047 6.01 -32.38 -50.38
N ALA A 1048 5.54 -31.37 -49.65
CA ALA A 1048 4.13 -30.97 -49.63
C ALA A 1048 3.73 -30.22 -50.93
N PHE A 1049 2.48 -30.41 -51.38
CA PHE A 1049 2.02 -29.94 -52.70
C PHE A 1049 1.54 -28.48 -52.70
N HIS A 1050 2.43 -27.50 -52.49
CA HIS A 1050 2.02 -26.07 -52.46
C HIS A 1050 2.41 -25.23 -53.69
N ALA A 1051 3.50 -25.55 -54.39
CA ALA A 1051 4.11 -24.72 -55.44
C ALA A 1051 4.60 -25.50 -56.67
N GLY A 1052 3.88 -26.56 -57.06
CA GLY A 1052 4.14 -27.32 -58.30
C GLY A 1052 5.56 -27.89 -58.39
N ASN A 1053 6.30 -27.53 -59.44
CA ASN A 1053 7.68 -27.99 -59.66
C ASN A 1053 8.66 -27.55 -58.55
N SER A 1054 8.28 -26.59 -57.72
CA SER A 1054 9.09 -26.12 -56.57
C SER A 1054 8.76 -26.83 -55.26
N ASN A 1055 7.85 -27.82 -55.26
CA ASN A 1055 7.53 -28.59 -54.05
C ASN A 1055 8.76 -29.29 -53.46
N SER A 1056 9.66 -29.81 -54.29
CA SER A 1056 10.81 -30.61 -53.86
C SER A 1056 11.95 -29.79 -53.26
N ASN A 1057 11.95 -28.46 -53.44
CA ASN A 1057 13.05 -27.58 -53.05
C ASN A 1057 12.63 -26.38 -52.18
N SER A 1058 11.37 -26.32 -51.72
CA SER A 1058 10.90 -25.18 -50.94
C SER A 1058 9.98 -25.54 -49.77
N VAL A 1059 9.90 -24.62 -48.80
CA VAL A 1059 9.02 -24.71 -47.63
C VAL A 1059 7.84 -23.74 -47.81
N GLY A 1060 6.65 -24.30 -48.00
CA GLY A 1060 5.40 -23.54 -48.08
C GLY A 1060 4.91 -23.01 -46.73
N ILE A 1061 4.76 -21.69 -46.62
CA ILE A 1061 4.20 -20.97 -45.48
C ILE A 1061 2.91 -20.28 -45.93
N CYS A 1062 1.76 -20.70 -45.41
CA CYS A 1062 0.48 -20.10 -45.75
C CYS A 1062 0.04 -19.09 -44.69
N VAL A 1063 -0.28 -17.87 -45.12
CA VAL A 1063 -0.85 -16.82 -44.27
C VAL A 1063 -2.35 -16.75 -44.57
N SER A 1064 -3.19 -16.99 -43.57
CA SER A 1064 -4.64 -17.09 -43.78
C SER A 1064 -5.26 -15.76 -44.20
N GLY A 1065 -5.99 -15.76 -45.32
CA GLY A 1065 -6.68 -14.61 -45.88
C GLY A 1065 -6.60 -14.51 -47.40
N THR A 1066 -7.15 -13.42 -47.93
CA THR A 1066 -7.09 -13.04 -49.35
C THR A 1066 -6.47 -11.65 -49.46
N PHE A 1067 -5.26 -11.57 -50.02
CA PHE A 1067 -4.44 -10.33 -50.02
C PHE A 1067 -4.40 -9.60 -51.37
N SER A 1068 -5.59 -9.36 -51.95
CA SER A 1068 -5.79 -8.54 -53.14
C SER A 1068 -6.59 -7.29 -52.75
N GLY A 1069 -5.90 -6.18 -52.49
CA GLY A 1069 -6.44 -4.91 -51.98
C GLY A 1069 -6.19 -4.69 -50.47
N VAL A 1070 -5.80 -5.73 -49.75
CA VAL A 1070 -5.46 -5.72 -48.32
C VAL A 1070 -4.21 -6.55 -48.08
N ILE A 1071 -3.40 -6.16 -47.09
CA ILE A 1071 -2.19 -6.91 -46.69
C ILE A 1071 -2.48 -7.76 -45.44
N PRO A 1072 -1.62 -8.73 -45.10
CA PRO A 1072 -1.78 -9.47 -43.84
C PRO A 1072 -1.81 -8.53 -42.63
N THR A 1073 -2.45 -8.98 -41.54
CA THR A 1073 -2.51 -8.19 -40.30
C THR A 1073 -1.09 -7.86 -39.80
N PRO A 1074 -0.90 -6.78 -39.03
CA PRO A 1074 0.42 -6.45 -38.47
C PRO A 1074 1.04 -7.62 -37.70
N LEU A 1075 0.20 -8.40 -37.00
CA LEU A 1075 0.61 -9.56 -36.22
C LEU A 1075 0.94 -10.76 -37.13
N GLN A 1076 0.19 -10.99 -38.20
CA GLN A 1076 0.56 -11.95 -39.25
C GLN A 1076 1.91 -11.61 -39.88
N LEU A 1077 2.16 -10.34 -40.24
CA LEU A 1077 3.43 -9.89 -40.81
C LEU A 1077 4.59 -10.04 -39.83
N GLU A 1078 4.40 -9.70 -38.56
CA GLU A 1078 5.40 -9.89 -37.51
C GLU A 1078 5.78 -11.37 -37.38
N ARG A 1079 4.78 -12.24 -37.21
CA ARG A 1079 4.96 -13.68 -36.99
C ARG A 1079 5.54 -14.37 -38.22
N ALA A 1080 5.10 -13.98 -39.42
CA ALA A 1080 5.67 -14.42 -40.69
C ALA A 1080 7.14 -14.02 -40.84
N SER A 1081 7.49 -12.78 -40.47
CA SER A 1081 8.88 -12.27 -40.57
C SER A 1081 9.82 -12.98 -39.60
N HIS A 1082 9.37 -13.25 -38.36
CA HIS A 1082 10.15 -13.99 -37.37
C HIS A 1082 10.33 -15.46 -37.77
N LEU A 1083 9.25 -16.11 -38.26
CA LEU A 1083 9.33 -17.46 -38.80
C LEU A 1083 10.28 -17.55 -39.98
N ALA A 1084 10.23 -16.58 -40.91
CA ALA A 1084 11.14 -16.51 -42.04
C ALA A 1084 12.59 -16.32 -41.58
N ALA A 1085 12.87 -15.42 -40.64
CA ALA A 1085 14.22 -15.18 -40.12
C ALA A 1085 14.83 -16.44 -39.50
N TRP A 1086 14.04 -17.14 -38.68
CA TRP A 1086 14.47 -18.40 -38.07
C TRP A 1086 14.69 -19.50 -39.10
N LEU A 1087 13.78 -19.67 -40.07
CA LEU A 1087 13.93 -20.70 -41.12
C LEU A 1087 15.11 -20.40 -42.05
N VAL A 1088 15.32 -19.13 -42.43
CA VAL A 1088 16.47 -18.70 -43.23
C VAL A 1088 17.77 -19.05 -42.52
N GLN A 1089 17.88 -18.78 -41.22
CA GLN A 1089 19.07 -19.15 -40.45
C GLN A 1089 19.21 -20.68 -40.27
N LYS A 1090 18.11 -21.37 -39.91
CA LYS A 1090 18.08 -22.83 -39.65
C LYS A 1090 18.45 -23.64 -40.90
N LEU A 1091 17.96 -23.23 -42.06
CA LEU A 1091 18.17 -23.91 -43.34
C LEU A 1091 19.35 -23.32 -44.13
N LYS A 1092 20.09 -22.36 -43.55
CA LYS A 1092 21.25 -21.70 -44.17
C LYS A 1092 20.92 -21.07 -45.53
N LEU A 1093 19.72 -20.49 -45.64
CA LEU A 1093 19.25 -19.79 -46.83
C LEU A 1093 19.73 -18.34 -46.81
N LYS A 1094 19.59 -17.67 -47.95
CA LYS A 1094 19.79 -16.22 -48.04
C LYS A 1094 18.44 -15.50 -48.03
N PRO A 1095 18.35 -14.25 -47.54
CA PRO A 1095 17.12 -13.46 -47.57
C PRO A 1095 16.45 -13.37 -48.94
N GLU A 1096 17.24 -13.42 -50.03
CA GLU A 1096 16.74 -13.36 -51.41
C GLU A 1096 15.95 -14.62 -51.80
N ASN A 1097 16.12 -15.73 -51.07
CA ASN A 1097 15.42 -16.98 -51.31
C ASN A 1097 14.02 -17.03 -50.66
N VAL A 1098 13.53 -15.91 -50.10
CA VAL A 1098 12.17 -15.74 -49.60
C VAL A 1098 11.29 -15.18 -50.70
N MET A 1099 10.41 -16.04 -51.23
CA MET A 1099 9.62 -15.77 -52.44
C MET A 1099 8.14 -16.03 -52.19
N GLY A 1100 7.27 -15.32 -52.89
CA GLY A 1100 5.85 -15.63 -52.98
C GLY A 1100 5.61 -16.71 -54.03
N HIS A 1101 4.51 -17.46 -53.92
CA HIS A 1101 4.18 -18.51 -54.88
C HIS A 1101 4.25 -18.04 -56.35
N LYS A 1102 3.71 -16.86 -56.68
CA LYS A 1102 3.76 -16.27 -58.02
C LYS A 1102 5.15 -15.88 -58.55
N GLU A 1103 6.18 -15.90 -57.69
CA GLU A 1103 7.55 -15.57 -58.09
C GLU A 1103 8.34 -16.80 -58.55
N PHE A 1104 7.85 -18.01 -58.28
CA PHE A 1104 8.49 -19.23 -58.76
C PHE A 1104 8.27 -19.38 -60.27
N PRO A 1105 9.33 -19.70 -61.05
CA PRO A 1105 9.21 -19.94 -62.48
C PRO A 1105 8.13 -20.99 -62.79
N GLU A 1106 7.40 -20.80 -63.90
CA GLU A 1106 6.34 -21.71 -64.39
C GLU A 1106 5.02 -21.72 -63.58
N ASN A 1107 4.95 -21.02 -62.44
CA ASN A 1107 3.71 -20.91 -61.66
C ASN A 1107 2.86 -19.70 -62.10
N VAL A 1108 1.72 -19.95 -62.75
CA VAL A 1108 0.73 -18.93 -63.10
C VAL A 1108 -0.32 -18.85 -61.98
N THR A 1109 -0.10 -17.97 -61.01
CA THR A 1109 -0.98 -17.81 -59.83
C THR A 1109 -1.04 -16.38 -59.32
N GLN A 1110 -2.15 -16.00 -58.70
CA GLN A 1110 -2.26 -14.73 -57.98
C GLN A 1110 -1.62 -14.79 -56.58
N CYS A 1111 -1.42 -15.99 -56.03
CA CYS A 1111 -0.89 -16.23 -54.69
C CYS A 1111 0.54 -15.66 -54.51
N PRO A 1112 0.87 -14.95 -53.41
CA PRO A 1112 0.09 -14.79 -52.18
C PRO A 1112 -0.79 -13.54 -52.16
N GLY A 1113 -1.20 -13.04 -53.33
CA GLY A 1113 -2.06 -11.85 -53.49
C GLY A 1113 -1.44 -10.83 -54.44
N ASP A 1114 -2.26 -9.86 -54.87
CA ASP A 1114 -1.81 -8.80 -55.79
C ASP A 1114 -0.93 -7.77 -55.08
N ASP A 1115 -1.14 -7.56 -53.77
CA ASP A 1115 -0.35 -6.63 -52.96
C ASP A 1115 1.05 -7.16 -52.56
N TRP A 1116 1.43 -8.36 -53.01
CA TRP A 1116 2.72 -8.99 -52.65
C TRP A 1116 3.92 -8.21 -53.21
N LEU A 1117 3.96 -8.00 -54.53
CA LEU A 1117 5.00 -7.24 -55.25
C LEU A 1117 4.53 -5.87 -55.74
N ALA A 1118 3.23 -5.69 -55.93
CA ALA A 1118 2.61 -4.46 -56.39
C ALA A 1118 1.71 -3.89 -55.29
N GLY A 1119 1.10 -2.72 -55.51
CA GLY A 1119 0.21 -2.10 -54.53
C GLY A 1119 0.91 -1.82 -53.19
N LYS A 1120 0.45 -2.46 -52.11
CA LYS A 1120 0.97 -2.26 -50.75
C LYS A 1120 2.29 -3.00 -50.43
N GLN A 1121 2.82 -3.76 -51.39
CA GLN A 1121 4.17 -4.37 -51.36
C GLN A 1121 4.54 -5.08 -50.06
N TRP A 1122 3.67 -5.97 -49.57
CA TRP A 1122 3.90 -6.58 -48.24
C TRP A 1122 5.08 -7.57 -48.21
N LYS A 1123 5.64 -7.97 -49.36
CA LYS A 1123 6.93 -8.66 -49.42
C LYS A 1123 8.05 -7.80 -48.83
N GLN A 1124 8.10 -6.52 -49.19
CA GLN A 1124 9.14 -5.61 -48.74
C GLN A 1124 9.08 -5.44 -47.21
N LEU A 1125 7.87 -5.25 -46.67
CA LEU A 1125 7.64 -5.15 -45.23
C LEU A 1125 8.10 -6.40 -44.47
N LEU A 1126 7.84 -7.60 -45.03
CA LEU A 1126 8.26 -8.86 -44.44
C LEU A 1126 9.78 -9.02 -44.48
N VAL A 1127 10.41 -8.76 -45.63
CA VAL A 1127 11.85 -8.92 -45.82
C VAL A 1127 12.65 -7.92 -45.00
N ASP A 1128 12.20 -6.67 -44.87
CA ASP A 1128 12.87 -5.66 -44.05
C ASP A 1128 12.84 -6.01 -42.57
N ARG A 1129 11.67 -6.44 -42.08
CA ARG A 1129 11.53 -6.93 -40.69
C ARG A 1129 12.41 -8.15 -40.44
N MET A 1130 12.41 -9.10 -41.38
CA MET A 1130 13.26 -10.29 -41.30
C MET A 1130 14.76 -9.93 -41.28
N LYS A 1131 15.21 -9.01 -42.15
CA LYS A 1131 16.61 -8.54 -42.17
C LYS A 1131 16.99 -7.81 -40.89
N GLY A 1132 16.08 -7.03 -40.30
CA GLY A 1132 16.28 -6.41 -38.99
C GLY A 1132 16.50 -7.45 -37.88
N ILE A 1133 15.67 -8.49 -37.84
CA ILE A 1133 15.81 -9.62 -36.89
C ILE A 1133 17.14 -10.35 -37.09
N LEU A 1134 17.53 -10.61 -38.35
CA LEU A 1134 18.82 -11.25 -38.69
C LEU A 1134 20.04 -10.37 -38.32
N ALA A 1135 19.88 -9.04 -38.31
CA ALA A 1135 20.92 -8.08 -37.96
C ALA A 1135 21.02 -7.83 -36.44
N GLY A 1136 20.25 -8.55 -35.60
CA GLY A 1136 20.25 -8.36 -34.15
C GLY A 1136 19.59 -7.05 -33.70
N GLN A 1137 18.84 -6.38 -34.59
CA GLN A 1137 18.05 -5.19 -34.24
C GLN A 1137 16.79 -5.65 -33.51
N THR A 1138 16.64 -5.27 -32.23
CA THR A 1138 15.35 -5.32 -31.55
C THR A 1138 14.41 -4.32 -32.25
N ALA A 1139 13.39 -4.82 -32.95
CA ALA A 1139 12.51 -4.01 -33.79
C ALA A 1139 11.86 -2.84 -33.01
N PRO A 1140 11.67 -1.65 -33.63
CA PRO A 1140 10.85 -0.59 -33.04
C PRO A 1140 9.40 -1.06 -32.86
N ARG A 1141 8.79 -0.68 -31.73
CA ARG A 1141 7.44 -1.07 -31.33
C ARG A 1141 6.42 -0.62 -32.39
N ALA A 1142 5.82 -1.57 -33.11
CA ALA A 1142 4.79 -1.27 -34.11
C ALA A 1142 3.58 -0.60 -33.43
N LYS A 1143 3.02 0.43 -34.07
CA LYS A 1143 1.74 1.04 -33.69
C LYS A 1143 0.65 -0.03 -33.85
N THR A 1144 -0.01 -0.40 -32.77
CA THR A 1144 -1.02 -1.46 -32.74
C THR A 1144 -2.40 -0.97 -33.16
N ILE A 1145 -2.60 0.34 -33.28
CA ILE A 1145 -3.87 0.97 -33.66
C ILE A 1145 -3.69 1.72 -34.98
N GLY A 1146 -4.59 1.51 -35.94
CA GLY A 1146 -4.52 2.21 -37.23
C GLY A 1146 -4.92 3.68 -37.11
N HIS A 1147 -6.10 3.95 -36.58
CA HIS A 1147 -6.63 5.31 -36.41
C HIS A 1147 -7.41 5.40 -35.10
N TYR A 1148 -6.99 6.32 -34.24
CA TYR A 1148 -7.59 6.56 -32.93
C TYR A 1148 -8.25 7.94 -32.86
N MET A 1149 -9.53 8.00 -32.50
CA MET A 1149 -10.22 9.25 -32.17
C MET A 1149 -10.12 9.50 -30.67
N LEU A 1150 -9.37 10.53 -30.30
CA LEU A 1150 -9.15 10.91 -28.90
C LEU A 1150 -10.17 11.98 -28.48
N PHE A 1151 -11.08 11.60 -27.58
CA PHE A 1151 -12.05 12.50 -26.97
C PHE A 1151 -11.54 13.03 -25.62
N TRP A 1152 -12.00 14.21 -25.21
CA TRP A 1152 -11.64 14.79 -23.92
C TRP A 1152 -12.47 14.19 -22.76
N GLN A 1153 -11.87 14.12 -21.58
CA GLN A 1153 -12.53 13.68 -20.33
C GLN A 1153 -11.93 14.41 -19.12
N ARG A 1154 -12.77 14.71 -18.12
CA ARG A 1154 -12.41 15.32 -16.84
C ARG A 1154 -13.05 14.53 -15.68
N ALA A 1155 -12.68 14.86 -14.44
CA ALA A 1155 -13.13 14.14 -13.24
C ALA A 1155 -14.66 14.13 -13.06
N GLU A 1156 -15.33 15.22 -13.45
CA GLU A 1156 -16.79 15.39 -13.30
C GLU A 1156 -17.58 15.20 -14.61
N ASP A 1157 -16.92 15.20 -15.77
CA ASP A 1157 -17.60 15.34 -17.07
C ASP A 1157 -16.77 14.75 -18.25
N TRP A 1158 -17.42 14.48 -19.37
CA TRP A 1158 -16.78 13.90 -20.56
C TRP A 1158 -17.41 14.42 -21.85
N ALA A 1159 -16.74 14.18 -22.99
CA ALA A 1159 -17.13 14.65 -24.32
C ALA A 1159 -18.42 13.99 -24.88
N LYS A 1160 -19.52 14.01 -24.12
CA LYS A 1160 -20.78 13.33 -24.43
C LYS A 1160 -21.44 13.87 -25.70
N GLU A 1161 -21.44 15.19 -25.86
CA GLU A 1161 -21.98 15.83 -27.06
C GLU A 1161 -21.09 15.50 -28.27
N ASP A 1162 -19.79 15.78 -28.19
CA ASP A 1162 -18.82 15.49 -29.26
C ASP A 1162 -18.82 14.01 -29.69
N TRP A 1163 -19.02 13.08 -28.75
CA TRP A 1163 -19.21 11.66 -29.05
C TRP A 1163 -20.44 11.42 -29.92
N GLY A 1164 -21.57 12.06 -29.58
CA GLY A 1164 -22.79 12.04 -30.38
C GLY A 1164 -22.60 12.66 -31.77
N ALA A 1165 -21.82 13.73 -31.88
CA ALA A 1165 -21.47 14.36 -33.17
C ALA A 1165 -20.62 13.45 -34.07
N ALA A 1166 -19.76 12.61 -33.49
CA ALA A 1166 -18.86 11.76 -34.24
C ALA A 1166 -19.51 10.48 -34.81
N LEU A 1167 -20.77 10.19 -34.49
CA LEU A 1167 -21.42 8.92 -34.84
C LEU A 1167 -21.41 8.61 -36.35
N SER A 1168 -21.71 9.59 -37.21
CA SER A 1168 -21.66 9.41 -38.68
C SER A 1168 -20.25 9.06 -39.18
N TYR A 1169 -19.26 9.76 -38.63
CA TYR A 1169 -17.85 9.58 -38.95
C TYR A 1169 -17.34 8.21 -38.48
N ILE A 1170 -17.68 7.83 -37.24
CA ILE A 1170 -17.34 6.52 -36.66
C ILE A 1170 -18.00 5.40 -37.47
N ALA A 1171 -19.28 5.55 -37.84
CA ALA A 1171 -19.99 4.57 -38.64
C ALA A 1171 -19.37 4.34 -40.02
N ARG A 1172 -18.84 5.41 -40.64
CA ARG A 1172 -18.20 5.37 -41.96
C ARG A 1172 -16.79 4.79 -41.91
N PHE A 1173 -15.96 5.27 -40.99
CA PHE A 1173 -14.52 5.01 -41.01
C PHE A 1173 -14.03 3.98 -39.98
N ARG A 1174 -14.90 3.63 -39.02
CA ARG A 1174 -14.65 2.63 -37.95
C ARG A 1174 -13.30 2.82 -37.23
N PRO A 1175 -12.94 4.04 -36.79
CA PRO A 1175 -11.74 4.24 -35.99
C PRO A 1175 -11.89 3.63 -34.59
N THR A 1176 -10.78 3.32 -33.94
CA THR A 1176 -10.78 3.07 -32.50
C THR A 1176 -11.07 4.40 -31.80
N THR A 1177 -12.02 4.44 -30.88
CA THR A 1177 -12.40 5.69 -30.19
C THR A 1177 -12.16 5.53 -28.69
N GLY A 1178 -11.72 6.60 -28.04
CA GLY A 1178 -11.54 6.57 -26.59
C GLY A 1178 -10.95 7.86 -26.04
N PHE A 1179 -10.65 7.85 -24.74
CA PHE A 1179 -10.24 9.04 -23.98
C PHE A 1179 -8.76 9.00 -23.56
N SER A 1180 -8.08 7.87 -23.81
CA SER A 1180 -6.69 7.64 -23.42
C SER A 1180 -5.71 8.18 -24.44
N ALA A 1181 -4.87 9.14 -24.03
CA ALA A 1181 -3.73 9.58 -24.82
C ALA A 1181 -2.65 8.48 -24.93
N GLU A 1182 -2.55 7.58 -23.96
CA GLU A 1182 -1.59 6.48 -24.01
C GLU A 1182 -2.00 5.42 -25.04
N ASP A 1183 -3.30 5.16 -25.18
CA ASP A 1183 -3.81 4.30 -26.26
C ASP A 1183 -3.60 4.98 -27.61
N ALA A 1184 -3.88 6.29 -27.68
CA ALA A 1184 -3.61 7.09 -28.87
C ALA A 1184 -2.12 7.08 -29.27
N ARG A 1185 -1.17 6.98 -28.33
CA ARG A 1185 0.27 6.83 -28.63
C ARG A 1185 0.58 5.55 -29.38
N ASN A 1186 -0.25 4.51 -29.26
CA ASN A 1186 -0.10 3.28 -30.01
C ASN A 1186 -0.78 3.34 -31.39
N ALA A 1187 -1.36 4.49 -31.75
CA ALA A 1187 -1.99 4.69 -33.04
C ALA A 1187 -1.06 5.28 -34.11
N GLU A 1188 -1.25 4.89 -35.36
CA GLU A 1188 -0.57 5.51 -36.50
C GLU A 1188 -1.14 6.91 -36.79
N TYR A 1189 -2.47 7.04 -36.79
CA TYR A 1189 -3.18 8.32 -36.94
C TYR A 1189 -4.02 8.62 -35.70
N VAL A 1190 -3.98 9.86 -35.22
CA VAL A 1190 -4.81 10.32 -34.10
C VAL A 1190 -5.63 11.54 -34.52
N THR A 1191 -6.95 11.47 -34.38
CA THR A 1191 -7.84 12.62 -34.53
C THR A 1191 -8.32 13.06 -33.15
N ILE A 1192 -7.87 14.21 -32.68
CA ILE A 1192 -8.30 14.79 -31.41
C ILE A 1192 -9.61 15.54 -31.62
N ILE A 1193 -10.63 15.23 -30.83
CA ILE A 1193 -11.94 15.88 -30.87
C ILE A 1193 -12.10 16.82 -29.69
N GLY A 1194 -12.33 18.10 -30.00
CA GLY A 1194 -12.47 19.17 -29.01
C GLY A 1194 -11.22 20.04 -28.84
N GLY A 1195 -11.40 21.21 -28.22
CA GLY A 1195 -10.36 22.23 -28.07
C GLY A 1195 -9.27 21.90 -27.05
N ILE A 1196 -8.28 22.81 -26.92
CA ILE A 1196 -7.13 22.66 -26.00
C ILE A 1196 -7.50 22.54 -24.53
N ALA A 1197 -8.66 23.08 -24.14
CA ALA A 1197 -9.18 22.93 -22.78
C ALA A 1197 -9.58 21.47 -22.47
N GLY A 1198 -9.93 20.68 -23.49
CA GLY A 1198 -10.28 19.27 -23.35
C GLY A 1198 -9.07 18.35 -23.46
N VAL A 1199 -8.27 18.51 -24.53
CA VAL A 1199 -7.00 17.79 -24.71
C VAL A 1199 -5.87 18.81 -24.87
N PRO A 1200 -4.97 18.96 -23.88
CA PRO A 1200 -3.92 19.99 -23.89
C PRO A 1200 -2.90 19.85 -25.01
N TYR A 1201 -2.17 20.94 -25.30
CA TYR A 1201 -1.15 20.97 -26.35
C TYR A 1201 0.04 20.06 -26.03
N GLU A 1202 0.39 19.88 -24.76
CA GLU A 1202 1.46 18.96 -24.34
C GLU A 1202 1.13 17.51 -24.70
N THR A 1203 -0.15 17.14 -24.64
CA THR A 1203 -0.62 15.79 -25.01
C THR A 1203 -0.51 15.58 -26.52
N GLU A 1204 -0.90 16.58 -27.30
CA GLU A 1204 -0.75 16.58 -28.75
C GLU A 1204 0.72 16.48 -29.18
N GLN A 1205 1.61 17.27 -28.57
CA GLN A 1205 3.05 17.20 -28.82
C GLN A 1205 3.65 15.85 -28.39
N ALA A 1206 3.20 15.27 -27.28
CA ALA A 1206 3.65 13.95 -26.85
C ALA A 1206 3.23 12.83 -27.82
N LEU A 1207 2.07 12.95 -28.46
CA LEU A 1207 1.62 12.01 -29.51
C LEU A 1207 2.47 12.15 -30.78
N ILE A 1208 2.77 13.38 -31.19
CA ILE A 1208 3.67 13.64 -32.33
C ILE A 1208 5.07 13.10 -32.04
N ALA A 1209 5.60 13.36 -30.84
CA ALA A 1209 6.90 12.84 -30.40
C ALA A 1209 6.93 11.30 -30.31
N ALA A 1210 5.78 10.67 -30.04
CA ALA A 1210 5.63 9.22 -30.10
C ALA A 1210 5.58 8.69 -31.54
N GLY A 1211 5.57 9.54 -32.58
CA GLY A 1211 5.51 9.15 -33.98
C GLY A 1211 4.09 8.96 -34.52
N CYS A 1212 3.08 9.48 -33.84
CA CYS A 1212 1.70 9.51 -34.33
C CYS A 1212 1.51 10.67 -35.32
N LYS A 1213 0.69 10.47 -36.36
CA LYS A 1213 0.21 11.55 -37.24
C LYS A 1213 -1.07 12.13 -36.63
N VAL A 1214 -0.98 13.31 -36.03
CA VAL A 1214 -2.05 13.90 -35.22
C VAL A 1214 -2.74 15.03 -35.96
N GLU A 1215 -4.07 15.01 -36.02
CA GLU A 1215 -4.90 16.17 -36.39
C GLU A 1215 -5.90 16.49 -35.28
N ARG A 1216 -6.31 17.77 -35.17
CA ARG A 1216 -7.33 18.21 -34.22
C ARG A 1216 -8.53 18.78 -34.96
N LEU A 1217 -9.72 18.29 -34.60
CA LEU A 1217 -11.00 18.80 -35.08
C LEU A 1217 -11.75 19.40 -33.89
N ALA A 1218 -11.77 20.73 -33.83
CA ALA A 1218 -12.43 21.51 -32.80
C ALA A 1218 -13.21 22.65 -33.44
N GLY A 1219 -14.52 22.47 -33.59
CA GLY A 1219 -15.41 23.53 -34.04
C GLY A 1219 -15.59 24.61 -32.97
N THR A 1220 -16.08 25.78 -33.37
CA THR A 1220 -16.37 26.90 -32.46
C THR A 1220 -17.48 26.58 -31.43
N ASN A 1221 -18.32 25.60 -31.75
CA ASN A 1221 -19.33 25.01 -30.88
C ASN A 1221 -19.63 23.57 -31.34
N PHE A 1222 -20.50 22.90 -30.59
CA PHE A 1222 -20.94 21.52 -30.86
C PHE A 1222 -21.44 21.29 -32.29
N ALA A 1223 -22.30 22.20 -32.80
CA ALA A 1223 -22.87 22.07 -34.14
C ALA A 1223 -21.80 22.17 -35.24
N ASP A 1224 -20.78 22.98 -35.00
CA ASP A 1224 -19.66 23.17 -35.93
C ASP A 1224 -18.72 21.95 -35.96
N THR A 1225 -18.38 21.38 -34.80
CA THR A 1225 -17.62 20.11 -34.72
C THR A 1225 -18.38 18.97 -35.43
N LYS A 1226 -19.70 18.90 -35.24
CA LYS A 1226 -20.56 17.93 -35.93
C LYS A 1226 -20.54 18.11 -37.44
N ARG A 1227 -20.69 19.34 -37.93
CA ARG A 1227 -20.66 19.66 -39.36
C ARG A 1227 -19.34 19.22 -40.00
N MET A 1228 -18.20 19.53 -39.37
CA MET A 1228 -16.87 19.13 -39.88
C MET A 1228 -16.72 17.61 -39.99
N LEU A 1229 -17.20 16.86 -38.99
CA LEU A 1229 -17.14 15.39 -38.99
C LEU A 1229 -18.10 14.77 -40.01
N ASP A 1230 -19.30 15.34 -40.18
CA ASP A 1230 -20.27 14.90 -41.18
C ASP A 1230 -19.77 15.17 -42.61
N GLU A 1231 -19.11 16.31 -42.87
CA GLU A 1231 -18.51 16.63 -44.18
C GLU A 1231 -17.40 15.65 -44.56
N LEU A 1232 -16.54 15.25 -43.61
CA LEU A 1232 -15.53 14.21 -43.83
C LEU A 1232 -16.19 12.85 -44.11
N ALA A 1233 -17.22 12.50 -43.35
CA ALA A 1233 -17.97 11.25 -43.55
C ALA A 1233 -18.67 11.19 -44.92
N GLN A 1234 -19.31 12.28 -45.35
CA GLN A 1234 -20.04 12.38 -46.62
C GLN A 1234 -19.10 12.40 -47.83
N SER A 1235 -17.99 13.13 -47.75
CA SER A 1235 -16.98 13.18 -48.81
C SER A 1235 -16.18 11.88 -48.94
N GLY A 1236 -16.24 11.01 -47.93
CA GLY A 1236 -15.42 9.79 -47.86
C GLY A 1236 -13.96 10.06 -47.53
N ARG A 1237 -13.59 11.30 -47.22
CA ARG A 1237 -12.22 11.68 -46.85
C ARG A 1237 -12.02 11.42 -45.36
N ARG A 1238 -11.11 10.49 -45.03
CA ARG A 1238 -10.88 10.07 -43.64
C ARG A 1238 -10.30 11.21 -42.80
N PHE A 1239 -9.32 11.95 -43.31
CA PHE A 1239 -8.66 13.02 -42.55
C PHE A 1239 -8.83 14.39 -43.21
N SER A 1240 -8.72 15.45 -42.42
CA SER A 1240 -8.77 16.82 -42.94
C SER A 1240 -7.42 17.27 -43.49
N THR A 1241 -6.32 16.84 -42.86
CA THR A 1241 -4.94 17.28 -43.16
C THR A 1241 -4.08 16.20 -43.84
N PHE A 1242 -4.53 14.94 -43.86
CA PHE A 1242 -3.77 13.83 -44.43
C PHE A 1242 -4.45 13.28 -45.70
N ASN A 1243 -3.69 13.09 -46.77
CA ASN A 1243 -4.14 12.39 -47.98
C ASN A 1243 -3.84 10.89 -47.82
N VAL A 1244 -4.82 10.12 -47.36
CA VAL A 1244 -4.74 8.67 -47.12
C VAL A 1244 -5.98 7.97 -47.63
#